data_AF-A0A0Q8SBP7-F1
#
_entry.id   AF-A0A0Q8SBP7-F1
#
_cell.length_a   1.000
_cell.length_b   1.000
_cell.length_c   1.000
_cell.angle_alpha   90.00
_cell.angle_beta   90.00
_cell.angle_gamma   90.00
#
_symmetry.space_group_name_H-M   'P 1'
#
loop_
_entity.id
_entity.type
_entity.pdbx_description
1 polymer ?
#
loop_
_entity_poly.entity_id
_entity_poly.type
_entity_poly.pdbx_seq_one_letter_code
_entity_poly.pdbx_strand_id
1 'polypeptide(L)'
;MQPEQPPPQHAWQFFRAGGVDQVIIQSGADIAHLAELDQKLWVALACPTRGIEFDERTLDLIDTDKDGRIRPPELLAACAWACAQLHNADELAQPGDTLEIRAIDDRTEEGAALAAEARRLLAMAGRPEATEIALADVLTRSEQLSALRFNGDGIITVDTAGKDDTVAREAIAHIITTHGSIPPTTDKQLPGIDRERAESFFAELNKLRAWADQARGATTGLALGDRTLAATEAMNAVAAKVEDFFARTRLAAYDPRAATALNPSLDEYSAMASQDLGLASPAITTLPLAPITPGGALPLRHGVNPAWAKALRNFSERTVEPLLARSNAESLTQDEWQLIQRALAPCQQWLADRPATRLDVLDEEVREALLASDAEQRVMALIDEDEAEQAHNEQALGLEKLLRFKRDLLELLNNFVSFSAFYQRRGAIFQAGTLYLDARSCDLVVQVPDAARHAKLAGLAKTYLAYCDCTRKGQKMGIVAAFTAGDVDFLFVGRNGVFYDRDGHDWDATITRIIENPTSIRQAFFSPYKKFVRMIEEQVAKRASASDARAQKSLGTAAGTLASTDLKTVGTNASSVTVPGTPRRTDVGTVAAIGVALGSISAVLVGIFGKFVDLGVWIPLALIGIVLAISGPSMLIAWLKLRQRSLGPILDASGWAINGRMRVNTRLGGSLSQVAKVPANARRMLDDPFAESKSPVWVGLGVLVAVLVVGFVAWRAHWLDRWVPQVTVTPPVAAPAAGASDATPAASVASPAR
;
A
#
# COMPACT_ATOMS: atom_id res chain seq x y z
N MET A 1 38.78 42.76 16.85
CA MET A 1 38.08 41.71 16.09
C MET A 1 36.82 42.33 15.55
N GLN A 2 36.67 42.45 14.23
CA GLN A 2 35.35 42.75 13.65
C GLN A 2 34.48 41.50 13.83
N PRO A 3 33.18 41.63 14.15
CA PRO A 3 32.29 40.48 14.12
C PRO A 3 32.22 39.98 12.67
N GLU A 4 32.61 38.73 12.49
CA GLU A 4 32.45 37.99 11.24
C GLU A 4 30.97 38.03 10.86
N GLN A 5 30.65 38.60 9.69
CA GLN A 5 29.25 38.64 9.26
C GLN A 5 28.78 37.22 9.02
N PRO A 6 27.58 36.83 9.50
CA PRO A 6 27.03 35.52 9.16
C PRO A 6 26.91 35.42 7.63
N PRO A 7 27.12 34.22 7.06
CA PRO A 7 26.99 34.04 5.62
C PRO A 7 25.60 34.51 5.14
N PRO A 8 25.50 35.08 3.94
CA PRO A 8 24.23 35.59 3.43
C PRO A 8 23.20 34.45 3.35
N GLN A 9 22.11 34.58 4.10
CA GLN A 9 21.01 33.61 4.09
C GLN A 9 20.39 33.50 2.69
N HIS A 10 20.02 32.28 2.27
CA HIS A 10 19.45 32.05 0.95
C HIS A 10 18.14 32.84 0.76
N ALA A 11 18.03 33.52 -0.39
CA ALA A 11 16.99 34.50 -0.67
C ALA A 11 15.74 33.86 -1.27
N TRP A 12 15.00 33.10 -0.44
CA TRP A 12 13.78 32.39 -0.83
C TRP A 12 12.72 33.27 -1.50
N GLN A 13 12.21 32.83 -2.65
CA GLN A 13 11.09 33.46 -3.35
C GLN A 13 9.78 32.71 -3.11
N PHE A 14 8.68 33.44 -2.98
CA PHE A 14 7.35 32.86 -2.77
C PHE A 14 6.33 33.44 -3.76
N PHE A 15 5.41 32.61 -4.23
CA PHE A 15 4.24 33.02 -5.01
C PHE A 15 2.95 32.66 -4.27
N ARG A 16 1.90 33.48 -4.47
CA ARG A 16 0.61 33.29 -3.80
C ARG A 16 -0.38 32.58 -4.73
N ALA A 17 -0.69 31.31 -4.44
CA ALA A 17 -1.67 30.52 -5.17
C ALA A 17 -2.70 29.87 -4.23
N GLY A 18 -3.95 29.75 -4.67
CA GLY A 18 -5.06 29.24 -3.84
C GLY A 18 -5.43 30.10 -2.60
N GLY A 19 -4.67 31.17 -2.31
CA GLY A 19 -4.74 31.91 -1.04
C GLY A 19 -3.80 31.37 0.04
N VAL A 20 -2.71 30.72 -0.37
CA VAL A 20 -1.57 30.28 0.44
C VAL A 20 -0.29 30.76 -0.27
N ASP A 21 0.78 31.02 0.47
CA ASP A 21 2.09 31.34 -0.09
C ASP A 21 2.89 30.04 -0.26
N GLN A 22 3.49 29.86 -1.43
CA GLN A 22 4.21 28.65 -1.85
C GLN A 22 5.62 29.05 -2.30
N VAL A 23 6.63 28.29 -1.89
CA VAL A 23 8.02 28.54 -2.29
C VAL A 23 8.21 28.30 -3.79
N ILE A 24 9.10 29.06 -4.43
CA ILE A 24 9.56 28.81 -5.79
C ILE A 24 10.89 28.04 -5.68
N ILE A 25 10.99 26.91 -6.38
CA ILE A 25 12.23 26.15 -6.54
C ILE A 25 12.50 26.11 -8.04
N GLN A 26 13.57 26.76 -8.47
CA GLN A 26 13.89 26.96 -9.90
C GLN A 26 15.39 26.99 -10.22
N SER A 27 16.26 26.95 -9.21
CA SER A 27 17.71 26.98 -9.35
C SER A 27 18.37 25.87 -8.52
N GLY A 28 19.62 25.54 -8.83
CA GLY A 28 20.41 24.62 -8.02
C GLY A 28 20.67 25.15 -6.61
N ALA A 29 20.77 26.48 -6.45
CA ALA A 29 20.86 27.12 -5.16
C ALA A 29 19.62 26.86 -4.28
N ASP A 30 18.41 26.87 -4.85
CA ASP A 30 17.17 26.52 -4.12
C ASP A 30 17.16 25.04 -3.69
N ILE A 31 17.70 24.14 -4.51
CA ILE A 31 17.79 22.70 -4.20
C ILE A 31 18.82 22.47 -3.08
N ALA A 32 20.00 23.09 -3.17
CA ALA A 32 21.08 22.95 -2.19
C ALA A 32 20.70 23.49 -0.79
N HIS A 33 20.01 24.64 -0.72
CA HIS A 33 19.62 25.24 0.56
C HIS A 33 18.27 24.73 1.09
N LEU A 34 17.61 23.77 0.44
CA LEU A 34 16.26 23.30 0.80
C LEU A 34 16.12 22.84 2.26
N ALA A 35 17.20 22.37 2.89
CA ALA A 35 17.24 22.01 4.31
C ALA A 35 17.03 23.21 5.26
N GLU A 36 17.30 24.43 4.82
CA GLU A 36 17.10 25.67 5.59
C GLU A 36 15.64 26.14 5.61
N LEU A 37 14.81 25.65 4.67
CA LEU A 37 13.40 26.04 4.55
C LEU A 37 12.56 25.32 5.61
N ASP A 38 11.91 26.09 6.50
CA ASP A 38 11.00 25.55 7.52
C ASP A 38 9.96 24.61 6.89
N GLN A 39 9.97 23.33 7.30
CA GLN A 39 9.07 22.29 6.79
C GLN A 39 7.58 22.63 6.98
N LYS A 40 7.23 23.59 7.86
CA LYS A 40 5.87 24.16 7.97
C LYS A 40 5.40 24.89 6.71
N LEU A 41 6.31 25.27 5.82
CA LEU A 41 6.04 25.94 4.54
C LEU A 41 5.91 24.96 3.36
N TRP A 42 6.24 23.68 3.58
CA TRP A 42 6.14 22.63 2.57
C TRP A 42 4.68 22.16 2.45
N VAL A 43 4.21 21.94 1.22
CA VAL A 43 2.83 21.53 0.94
C VAL A 43 2.56 20.07 1.31
N ALA A 44 3.53 19.17 1.10
CA ALA A 44 3.47 17.78 1.56
C ALA A 44 4.64 17.44 2.51
N LEU A 45 4.41 16.46 3.39
CA LEU A 45 5.41 15.84 4.27
C LEU A 45 5.49 14.32 4.07
N ALA A 46 4.74 13.77 3.13
CA ALA A 46 4.89 12.40 2.61
C ALA A 46 4.25 12.32 1.21
N CYS A 47 4.89 11.58 0.31
CA CYS A 47 4.40 11.27 -1.04
C CYS A 47 4.50 9.75 -1.27
N PRO A 48 3.45 9.07 -1.74
CA PRO A 48 3.53 7.64 -2.07
C PRO A 48 4.46 7.41 -3.27
N THR A 49 5.18 6.29 -3.29
CA THR A 49 6.06 5.92 -4.42
C THR A 49 5.32 5.26 -5.60
N ARG A 50 4.00 5.05 -5.49
CA ARG A 50 3.15 4.34 -6.46
C ARG A 50 1.77 4.99 -6.59
N GLY A 51 1.12 4.78 -7.74
CA GLY A 51 -0.22 5.35 -8.03
C GLY A 51 -0.20 6.86 -8.31
N ILE A 52 0.96 7.38 -8.73
CA ILE A 52 1.17 8.76 -9.18
C ILE A 52 1.87 8.74 -10.54
N GLU A 53 1.62 9.77 -11.33
CA GLU A 53 2.15 9.94 -12.68
C GLU A 53 3.58 10.52 -12.61
N PHE A 54 4.53 9.64 -12.27
CA PHE A 54 5.96 9.95 -12.14
C PHE A 54 6.80 8.69 -12.33
N ASP A 55 8.10 8.83 -12.54
CA ASP A 55 9.01 7.68 -12.71
C ASP A 55 9.18 6.90 -11.39
N GLU A 56 8.61 5.69 -11.34
CA GLU A 56 8.65 4.84 -10.14
C GLU A 56 10.07 4.48 -9.68
N ARG A 57 11.01 4.31 -10.62
CA ARG A 57 12.39 3.94 -10.33
C ARG A 57 13.15 5.11 -9.70
N THR A 58 12.88 6.34 -10.12
CA THR A 58 13.40 7.54 -9.45
C THR A 58 12.86 7.66 -8.03
N LEU A 59 11.60 7.30 -7.79
CA LEU A 59 11.02 7.30 -6.43
C LEU A 59 11.65 6.21 -5.55
N ASP A 60 11.88 5.02 -6.08
CA ASP A 60 12.56 3.90 -5.38
C ASP A 60 14.04 4.20 -5.04
N LEU A 61 14.68 5.13 -5.76
CA LEU A 61 16.04 5.60 -5.47
C LEU A 61 16.09 6.69 -4.38
N ILE A 62 14.93 7.23 -3.98
CA ILE A 62 14.77 8.19 -2.88
C ILE A 62 14.19 7.50 -1.65
N ASP A 63 13.29 6.52 -1.81
CA ASP A 63 12.72 5.67 -0.76
C ASP A 63 13.79 4.69 -0.22
N THR A 64 14.55 5.17 0.76
CA THR A 64 15.71 4.46 1.31
C THR A 64 15.34 3.38 2.31
N ASP A 65 14.24 3.56 3.05
CA ASP A 65 13.74 2.57 4.01
C ASP A 65 12.75 1.55 3.39
N LYS A 66 12.28 1.81 2.16
CA LYS A 66 11.37 0.99 1.36
C LYS A 66 9.98 0.85 2.00
N ASP A 67 9.52 1.86 2.76
CA ASP A 67 8.15 1.91 3.30
C ASP A 67 7.08 2.28 2.26
N GLY A 68 7.51 2.67 1.05
CA GLY A 68 6.64 3.08 -0.06
C GLY A 68 6.25 4.56 -0.02
N ARG A 69 6.92 5.40 0.80
CA ARG A 69 6.58 6.82 0.99
C ARG A 69 7.82 7.69 1.24
N ILE A 70 8.14 8.53 0.26
CA ILE A 70 9.20 9.53 0.40
C ILE A 70 8.82 10.58 1.45
N ARG A 71 9.73 10.81 2.40
CA ARG A 71 9.61 11.81 3.48
C ARG A 71 10.66 12.93 3.34
N PRO A 72 10.49 14.09 4.02
CA PRO A 72 11.46 15.18 3.97
C PRO A 72 12.93 14.80 4.22
N PRO A 73 13.30 13.92 5.19
CA PRO A 73 14.71 13.56 5.40
C PRO A 73 15.34 12.90 4.17
N GLU A 74 14.61 12.02 3.49
CA GLU A 74 15.08 11.30 2.30
C GLU A 74 15.15 12.20 1.08
N LEU A 75 14.13 13.05 0.89
CA LEU A 75 14.11 14.04 -0.17
C LEU A 75 15.26 15.06 -0.01
N LEU A 76 15.56 15.47 1.23
CA LEU A 76 16.72 16.31 1.55
C LEU A 76 18.05 15.57 1.32
N ALA A 77 18.15 14.29 1.68
CA ALA A 77 19.34 13.48 1.42
C ALA A 77 19.58 13.30 -0.10
N ALA A 78 18.51 13.09 -0.88
CA ALA A 78 18.58 13.05 -2.34
C ALA A 78 19.05 14.38 -2.94
N CYS A 79 18.53 15.52 -2.47
CA CYS A 79 18.99 16.86 -2.88
C CYS A 79 20.45 17.10 -2.51
N ALA A 80 20.85 16.79 -1.27
CA ALA A 80 22.22 16.99 -0.80
C ALA A 80 23.23 16.13 -1.58
N TRP A 81 22.90 14.85 -1.81
CA TRP A 81 23.74 13.96 -2.62
C TRP A 81 23.82 14.43 -4.08
N ALA A 82 22.69 14.78 -4.70
CA ALA A 82 22.68 15.27 -6.09
C ALA A 82 23.55 16.52 -6.27
N CYS A 83 23.46 17.48 -5.35
CA CYS A 83 24.28 18.70 -5.36
C CYS A 83 25.76 18.41 -5.06
N ALA A 84 26.09 17.36 -4.31
CA ALA A 84 27.48 17.00 -3.99
C ALA A 84 28.21 16.34 -5.18
N GLN A 85 27.50 15.64 -6.06
CA GLN A 85 28.10 15.01 -7.25
C GLN A 85 28.34 15.98 -8.41
N LEU A 86 28.03 17.28 -8.29
CA LEU A 86 28.04 18.25 -9.38
C LEU A 86 28.85 19.50 -9.02
N HIS A 87 29.72 19.95 -9.93
CA HIS A 87 30.45 21.22 -9.77
C HIS A 87 29.52 22.44 -9.69
N ASN A 88 28.37 22.38 -10.36
CA ASN A 88 27.31 23.39 -10.30
C ASN A 88 25.94 22.72 -10.16
N ALA A 89 25.26 22.98 -9.03
CA ALA A 89 23.92 22.46 -8.76
C ALA A 89 22.85 22.97 -9.75
N ASP A 90 23.08 24.08 -10.48
CA ASP A 90 22.13 24.56 -11.50
C ASP A 90 21.94 23.57 -12.66
N GLU A 91 22.82 22.58 -12.81
CA GLU A 91 22.61 21.45 -13.71
C GLU A 91 21.37 20.60 -13.36
N LEU A 92 20.93 20.59 -12.09
CA LEU A 92 19.67 19.97 -11.65
C LEU A 92 18.42 20.82 -11.97
N ALA A 93 18.62 22.08 -12.36
CA ALA A 93 17.54 22.97 -12.79
C ALA A 93 17.35 22.99 -14.32
N GLN A 94 18.28 22.40 -15.07
CA GLN A 94 18.19 22.29 -16.52
C GLN A 94 17.39 21.02 -16.91
N PRO A 95 16.32 21.14 -17.71
CA PRO A 95 15.54 19.98 -18.12
C PRO A 95 16.31 19.12 -19.11
N GLY A 96 16.41 17.81 -18.84
CA GLY A 96 17.02 16.84 -19.75
C GLY A 96 17.38 15.54 -19.04
N ASP A 97 17.61 14.49 -19.83
CA ASP A 97 18.09 13.18 -19.40
C ASP A 97 19.57 12.94 -19.76
N THR A 98 20.28 14.00 -20.17
CA THR A 98 21.71 14.01 -20.49
C THR A 98 22.52 14.83 -19.50
N LEU A 99 23.78 14.46 -19.27
CA LEU A 99 24.72 15.23 -18.44
C LEU A 99 26.10 15.30 -19.11
N GLU A 100 26.70 16.48 -19.14
CA GLU A 100 28.10 16.65 -19.52
C GLU A 100 29.02 16.00 -18.47
N ILE A 101 29.98 15.18 -18.88
CA ILE A 101 30.90 14.49 -17.94
C ILE A 101 31.71 15.50 -17.10
N ARG A 102 32.03 16.67 -17.67
CA ARG A 102 32.71 17.78 -16.98
C ARG A 102 31.85 18.50 -15.92
N ALA A 103 30.57 18.18 -15.81
CA ALA A 103 29.69 18.73 -14.77
C ALA A 103 29.75 17.94 -13.47
N ILE A 104 30.18 16.67 -13.53
CA ILE A 104 30.36 15.78 -12.38
C ILE A 104 31.58 16.26 -11.56
N ASP A 105 31.47 16.27 -10.23
CA ASP A 105 32.52 16.78 -9.34
C ASP A 105 33.64 15.75 -9.07
N ASP A 106 34.64 15.74 -9.97
CA ASP A 106 35.81 14.87 -9.90
C ASP A 106 36.81 15.18 -8.76
N ARG A 107 36.51 16.18 -7.91
CA ARG A 107 37.29 16.46 -6.69
C ARG A 107 36.99 15.50 -5.54
N THR A 108 35.92 14.72 -5.65
CA THR A 108 35.53 13.67 -4.70
C THR A 108 35.85 12.29 -5.26
N GLU A 109 36.15 11.31 -4.41
CA GLU A 109 36.42 9.93 -4.87
C GLU A 109 35.19 9.32 -5.57
N GLU A 110 33.98 9.57 -5.05
CA GLU A 110 32.70 9.15 -5.65
C GLU A 110 32.48 9.80 -7.03
N GLY A 111 32.57 11.13 -7.13
CA GLY A 111 32.39 11.86 -8.39
C GLY A 111 33.46 11.54 -9.44
N ALA A 112 34.71 11.32 -9.03
CA ALA A 112 35.77 10.86 -9.91
C ALA A 112 35.48 9.46 -10.48
N ALA A 113 34.96 8.54 -9.66
CA ALA A 113 34.53 7.22 -10.09
C ALA A 113 33.32 7.28 -11.05
N LEU A 114 32.31 8.10 -10.74
CA LEU A 114 31.15 8.34 -11.63
C LEU A 114 31.58 8.91 -12.99
N ALA A 115 32.52 9.86 -13.01
CA ALA A 115 33.05 10.42 -14.25
C ALA A 115 33.94 9.43 -15.01
N ALA A 116 34.63 8.50 -14.34
CA ALA A 116 35.39 7.43 -14.97
C ALA A 116 34.46 6.39 -15.63
N GLU A 117 33.45 5.91 -14.90
CA GLU A 117 32.45 4.96 -15.43
C GLU A 117 31.66 5.59 -16.57
N ALA A 118 31.25 6.87 -16.48
CA ALA A 118 30.59 7.57 -17.59
C ALA A 118 31.41 7.54 -18.90
N ARG A 119 32.74 7.73 -18.82
CA ARG A 119 33.64 7.60 -19.98
C ARG A 119 33.76 6.15 -20.46
N ARG A 120 33.81 5.17 -19.54
CA ARG A 120 33.82 3.73 -19.87
C ARG A 120 32.55 3.35 -20.64
N LEU A 121 31.37 3.75 -20.16
CA LEU A 121 30.08 3.49 -20.80
C LEU A 121 30.01 4.07 -22.22
N LEU A 122 30.44 5.31 -22.43
CA LEU A 122 30.48 5.92 -23.76
C LEU A 122 31.48 5.22 -24.69
N ALA A 123 32.66 4.84 -24.19
CA ALA A 123 33.63 4.06 -24.96
C ALA A 123 33.09 2.67 -25.37
N MET A 124 32.41 1.97 -24.45
CA MET A 124 31.74 0.69 -24.72
C MET A 124 30.57 0.84 -25.71
N ALA A 125 29.85 1.96 -25.67
CA ALA A 125 28.83 2.34 -26.66
C ALA A 125 29.43 2.80 -28.01
N GLY A 126 30.74 2.65 -28.23
CA GLY A 126 31.43 3.00 -29.47
C GLY A 126 31.62 4.51 -29.69
N ARG A 127 31.45 5.34 -28.65
CA ARG A 127 31.52 6.81 -28.69
C ARG A 127 32.53 7.37 -27.68
N PRO A 128 33.83 6.96 -27.70
CA PRO A 128 34.81 7.39 -26.69
C PRO A 128 35.09 8.90 -26.66
N GLU A 129 34.85 9.61 -27.76
CA GLU A 129 35.02 11.07 -27.88
C GLU A 129 33.79 11.88 -27.40
N ALA A 130 32.71 11.22 -26.98
CA ALA A 130 31.50 11.91 -26.52
C ALA A 130 31.70 12.52 -25.13
N THR A 131 31.28 13.78 -24.96
CA THR A 131 31.41 14.56 -23.72
C THR A 131 30.15 14.56 -22.85
N GLU A 132 29.05 13.99 -23.37
CA GLU A 132 27.74 13.91 -22.73
C GLU A 132 27.28 12.45 -22.65
N ILE A 133 26.68 12.08 -21.53
CA ILE A 133 26.06 10.76 -21.31
C ILE A 133 24.56 10.90 -21.09
N ALA A 134 23.76 10.03 -21.71
CA ALA A 134 22.31 9.98 -21.56
C ALA A 134 21.89 8.88 -20.58
N LEU A 135 20.74 9.05 -19.90
CA LEU A 135 20.14 7.99 -19.07
C LEU A 135 19.93 6.69 -19.86
N ALA A 136 19.54 6.80 -21.14
CA ALA A 136 19.39 5.64 -22.03
C ALA A 136 20.69 4.84 -22.22
N ASP A 137 21.86 5.47 -22.16
CA ASP A 137 23.16 4.78 -22.30
C ASP A 137 23.44 3.88 -21.08
N VAL A 138 23.13 4.40 -19.88
CA VAL A 138 23.28 3.66 -18.61
C VAL A 138 22.27 2.51 -18.52
N LEU A 139 21.01 2.75 -18.90
CA LEU A 139 19.98 1.70 -18.91
C LEU A 139 20.30 0.59 -19.90
N THR A 140 20.71 0.93 -21.12
CA THR A 140 21.14 -0.05 -22.14
C THR A 140 22.32 -0.88 -21.64
N ARG A 141 23.28 -0.28 -20.92
CA ARG A 141 24.36 -1.04 -20.30
C ARG A 141 23.85 -1.98 -19.21
N SER A 142 22.95 -1.53 -18.33
CA SER A 142 22.41 -2.36 -17.24
C SER A 142 21.74 -3.65 -17.76
N GLU A 143 20.96 -3.53 -18.85
CA GLU A 143 20.41 -4.70 -19.55
C GLU A 143 21.51 -5.62 -20.10
N GLN A 144 22.53 -5.06 -20.76
CA GLN A 144 23.66 -5.83 -21.29
C GLN A 144 24.53 -6.48 -20.20
N LEU A 145 24.74 -5.83 -19.06
CA LEU A 145 25.49 -6.33 -17.89
C LEU A 145 24.82 -7.58 -17.33
N SER A 146 23.50 -7.55 -17.15
CA SER A 146 22.74 -8.70 -16.62
C SER A 146 22.87 -9.96 -17.50
N ALA A 147 23.20 -9.80 -18.80
CA ALA A 147 23.40 -10.90 -19.74
C ALA A 147 24.86 -11.40 -19.82
N LEU A 148 25.81 -10.80 -19.10
CA LEU A 148 27.20 -11.26 -19.05
C LEU A 148 27.38 -12.43 -18.07
N ARG A 149 28.47 -13.20 -18.28
CA ARG A 149 28.87 -14.33 -17.43
C ARG A 149 29.21 -13.89 -16.00
N PHE A 150 29.91 -12.76 -15.90
CA PHE A 150 30.17 -12.03 -14.67
C PHE A 150 29.36 -10.75 -14.79
N ASN A 151 28.39 -10.60 -13.90
CA ASN A 151 27.43 -9.52 -13.91
C ASN A 151 27.55 -8.64 -12.66
N GLY A 152 28.47 -8.96 -11.74
CA GLY A 152 28.77 -8.21 -10.52
C GLY A 152 27.60 -8.16 -9.53
N ASP A 153 26.89 -9.27 -9.37
CA ASP A 153 25.89 -9.46 -8.31
C ASP A 153 26.41 -10.26 -7.10
N GLY A 154 27.69 -10.68 -7.13
CA GLY A 154 28.38 -11.39 -6.07
C GLY A 154 27.99 -12.87 -5.97
N ILE A 155 27.24 -13.40 -6.94
CA ILE A 155 26.65 -14.74 -6.91
C ILE A 155 27.10 -15.55 -8.11
N ILE A 156 28.06 -16.46 -7.88
CA ILE A 156 28.51 -17.38 -8.92
C ILE A 156 27.59 -18.61 -9.00
N THR A 157 27.28 -19.04 -10.22
CA THR A 157 26.50 -20.24 -10.51
C THR A 157 27.38 -21.34 -11.11
N VAL A 158 26.83 -22.54 -11.23
CA VAL A 158 27.51 -23.65 -11.93
C VAL A 158 27.83 -23.25 -13.39
N ASP A 159 27.04 -22.40 -14.04
CA ASP A 159 27.32 -21.94 -15.39
C ASP A 159 28.31 -20.76 -15.45
N THR A 160 28.48 -20.01 -14.36
CA THR A 160 29.54 -19.00 -14.18
C THR A 160 30.94 -19.62 -14.22
N ALA A 161 31.11 -20.90 -13.86
CA ALA A 161 32.39 -21.62 -14.03
C ALA A 161 32.77 -21.87 -15.52
N GLY A 162 31.84 -21.71 -16.46
CA GLY A 162 32.05 -22.11 -17.85
C GLY A 162 31.94 -23.62 -18.06
N LYS A 163 31.98 -24.09 -19.32
CA LYS A 163 31.81 -25.53 -19.63
C LYS A 163 33.09 -26.34 -19.50
N ASP A 164 34.24 -25.69 -19.56
CA ASP A 164 35.55 -26.34 -19.61
C ASP A 164 36.17 -26.56 -18.22
N ASP A 165 35.65 -25.92 -17.16
CA ASP A 165 36.10 -26.10 -15.78
C ASP A 165 35.14 -27.01 -14.99
N THR A 166 35.31 -28.32 -15.15
CA THR A 166 34.49 -29.30 -14.43
C THR A 166 34.72 -29.28 -12.91
N VAL A 167 35.94 -28.95 -12.47
CA VAL A 167 36.33 -28.92 -11.05
C VAL A 167 35.57 -27.82 -10.30
N ALA A 168 35.55 -26.61 -10.86
CA ALA A 168 34.76 -25.51 -10.30
C ALA A 168 33.25 -25.79 -10.33
N ARG A 169 32.73 -26.38 -11.43
CA ARG A 169 31.31 -26.76 -11.55
C ARG A 169 30.88 -27.74 -10.45
N GLU A 170 31.65 -28.79 -10.22
CA GLU A 170 31.38 -29.82 -9.21
C GLU A 170 31.47 -29.22 -7.79
N ALA A 171 32.52 -28.43 -7.51
CA ALA A 171 32.66 -27.73 -6.23
C ALA A 171 31.46 -26.83 -5.92
N ILE A 172 31.02 -25.99 -6.88
CA ILE A 172 29.85 -25.10 -6.70
C ILE A 172 28.58 -25.93 -6.41
N ALA A 173 28.36 -27.04 -7.12
CA ALA A 173 27.22 -27.92 -6.89
C ALA A 173 27.24 -28.58 -5.49
N HIS A 174 28.41 -28.96 -4.98
CA HIS A 174 28.57 -29.48 -3.63
C HIS A 174 28.36 -28.40 -2.55
N ILE A 175 28.80 -27.15 -2.79
CA ILE A 175 28.54 -26.01 -1.90
C ILE A 175 27.02 -25.74 -1.84
N ILE A 176 26.34 -25.67 -2.99
CA ILE A 176 24.87 -25.50 -3.08
C ILE A 176 24.13 -26.58 -2.27
N THR A 177 24.58 -27.84 -2.37
CA THR A 177 23.94 -28.99 -1.73
C THR A 177 24.11 -29.00 -0.20
N THR A 178 25.24 -28.51 0.31
CA THR A 178 25.61 -28.59 1.74
C THR A 178 25.35 -27.28 2.52
N HIS A 179 25.50 -26.14 1.87
CA HIS A 179 25.39 -24.79 2.46
C HIS A 179 24.17 -24.01 1.95
N GLY A 180 23.41 -24.58 1.00
CA GLY A 180 22.27 -23.94 0.36
C GLY A 180 22.70 -23.01 -0.78
N SER A 181 21.71 -22.46 -1.49
CA SER A 181 21.94 -21.49 -2.58
C SER A 181 21.36 -20.12 -2.26
N ILE A 182 21.95 -19.09 -2.86
CA ILE A 182 21.30 -17.79 -3.11
C ILE A 182 21.07 -17.70 -4.62
N PRO A 183 19.89 -17.25 -5.07
CA PRO A 183 19.67 -17.05 -6.49
C PRO A 183 20.23 -15.70 -6.97
N PRO A 184 20.85 -15.63 -8.16
CA PRO A 184 21.40 -14.40 -8.71
C PRO A 184 20.31 -13.36 -8.99
N THR A 185 20.71 -12.10 -9.13
CA THR A 185 19.79 -10.97 -9.33
C THR A 185 19.02 -11.08 -10.65
N THR A 186 19.66 -11.67 -11.67
CA THR A 186 19.12 -11.78 -13.04
C THR A 186 18.08 -12.90 -13.17
N ASP A 187 18.29 -14.07 -12.56
CA ASP A 187 17.33 -15.19 -12.58
C ASP A 187 17.14 -15.77 -11.19
N LYS A 188 15.97 -15.52 -10.61
CA LYS A 188 15.61 -15.96 -9.26
C LYS A 188 15.40 -17.48 -9.12
N GLN A 189 15.51 -18.24 -10.20
CA GLN A 189 15.36 -19.71 -10.22
C GLN A 189 16.69 -20.46 -10.30
N LEU A 190 17.78 -19.81 -10.74
CA LEU A 190 19.10 -20.44 -10.79
C LEU A 190 19.72 -20.52 -9.39
N PRO A 191 20.27 -21.66 -8.97
CA PRO A 191 20.99 -21.76 -7.70
C PRO A 191 22.44 -21.29 -7.87
N GLY A 192 22.83 -20.27 -7.10
CA GLY A 192 24.22 -19.80 -6.99
C GLY A 192 24.73 -19.79 -5.55
N ILE A 193 25.98 -19.35 -5.38
CA ILE A 193 26.67 -19.22 -4.09
C ILE A 193 27.37 -17.87 -4.01
N ASP A 194 27.48 -17.36 -2.78
CA ASP A 194 28.24 -16.17 -2.42
C ASP A 194 29.57 -16.54 -1.72
N ARG A 195 30.42 -15.53 -1.50
CA ARG A 195 31.69 -15.66 -0.78
C ARG A 195 31.54 -16.35 0.59
N GLU A 196 30.53 -15.98 1.38
CA GLU A 196 30.30 -16.54 2.72
C GLU A 196 30.08 -18.07 2.67
N ARG A 197 29.31 -18.58 1.69
CA ARG A 197 29.09 -20.03 1.54
C ARG A 197 30.33 -20.76 1.05
N ALA A 198 31.07 -20.18 0.11
CA ALA A 198 32.32 -20.77 -0.37
C ALA A 198 33.35 -20.88 0.76
N GLU A 199 33.60 -19.78 1.48
CA GLU A 199 34.53 -19.74 2.61
C GLU A 199 34.10 -20.69 3.75
N SER A 200 32.80 -20.75 4.09
CA SER A 200 32.28 -21.69 5.08
C SER A 200 32.53 -23.15 4.68
N PHE A 201 32.30 -23.49 3.40
CA PHE A 201 32.50 -24.85 2.88
C PHE A 201 33.97 -25.27 2.97
N PHE A 202 34.89 -24.46 2.43
CA PHE A 202 36.32 -24.78 2.47
C PHE A 202 36.89 -24.73 3.89
N ALA A 203 36.37 -23.87 4.78
CA ALA A 203 36.73 -23.88 6.20
C ALA A 203 36.26 -25.15 6.94
N GLU A 204 35.08 -25.70 6.65
CA GLU A 204 34.65 -27.00 7.17
C GLU A 204 35.50 -28.15 6.61
N LEU A 205 35.82 -28.11 5.32
CA LEU A 205 36.63 -29.13 4.64
C LEU A 205 38.07 -29.18 5.20
N ASN A 206 38.68 -28.00 5.42
CA ASN A 206 39.99 -27.88 6.04
C ASN A 206 40.01 -28.30 7.53
N LYS A 207 38.92 -28.11 8.28
CA LYS A 207 38.78 -28.65 9.65
C LYS A 207 38.75 -30.18 9.67
N LEU A 208 38.01 -30.82 8.75
CA LEU A 208 38.01 -32.28 8.61
C LEU A 208 39.39 -32.82 8.24
N ARG A 209 40.09 -32.16 7.31
CA ARG A 209 41.47 -32.50 6.95
C ARG A 209 42.42 -32.42 8.15
N ALA A 210 42.39 -31.33 8.91
CA ALA A 210 43.22 -31.15 10.09
C ALA A 210 42.96 -32.25 11.15
N TRP A 211 41.69 -32.63 11.36
CA TRP A 211 41.31 -33.75 12.23
C TRP A 211 41.82 -35.10 11.71
N ALA A 212 41.77 -35.36 10.40
CA ALA A 212 42.28 -36.59 9.78
C ALA A 212 43.82 -36.67 9.77
N ASP A 213 44.52 -35.54 9.63
CA ASP A 213 45.98 -35.46 9.71
C ASP A 213 46.47 -35.61 11.15
N GLN A 214 45.74 -35.08 12.14
CA GLN A 214 45.97 -35.35 13.56
C GLN A 214 45.87 -36.86 13.87
N ALA A 215 44.95 -37.58 13.22
CA ALA A 215 44.86 -39.04 13.31
C ALA A 215 46.13 -39.73 12.83
N ARG A 216 46.60 -39.38 11.62
CA ARG A 216 47.80 -39.96 10.99
C ARG A 216 49.07 -39.70 11.81
N GLY A 217 49.18 -38.50 12.41
CA GLY A 217 50.25 -38.16 13.34
C GLY A 217 50.17 -38.91 14.68
N ALA A 218 48.97 -39.19 15.18
CA ALA A 218 48.77 -39.95 16.42
C ALA A 218 48.95 -41.46 16.24
N THR A 219 48.55 -42.04 15.11
CA THR A 219 48.58 -43.50 14.86
C THR A 219 49.97 -44.12 14.91
N THR A 220 51.02 -43.36 14.62
CA THR A 220 52.42 -43.81 14.79
C THR A 220 52.85 -43.95 16.25
N GLY A 221 52.07 -43.44 17.21
CA GLY A 221 52.26 -43.61 18.66
C GLY A 221 51.22 -44.50 19.35
N LEU A 222 50.32 -45.15 18.62
CA LEU A 222 49.23 -45.97 19.17
C LEU A 222 49.57 -47.46 19.27
N ALA A 223 48.99 -48.12 20.26
CA ALA A 223 49.36 -49.49 20.67
C ALA A 223 49.22 -50.59 19.61
N LEU A 224 48.46 -50.37 18.52
CA LEU A 224 48.25 -51.34 17.43
C LEU A 224 48.50 -50.79 16.02
N GLY A 225 49.11 -49.59 15.89
CA GLY A 225 49.28 -48.91 14.59
C GLY A 225 47.96 -48.78 13.83
N ASP A 226 47.95 -49.12 12.54
CA ASP A 226 46.79 -49.06 11.63
C ASP A 226 45.54 -49.80 12.16
N ARG A 227 45.72 -50.83 13.01
CA ARG A 227 44.61 -51.60 13.58
C ARG A 227 43.92 -50.89 14.76
N THR A 228 44.47 -49.79 15.27
CA THR A 228 43.96 -49.12 16.47
C THR A 228 42.54 -48.60 16.31
N LEU A 229 42.17 -48.07 15.13
CA LEU A 229 40.81 -47.61 14.85
C LEU A 229 39.81 -48.77 14.95
N ALA A 230 40.05 -49.86 14.23
CA ALA A 230 39.17 -51.04 14.26
C ALA A 230 39.09 -51.72 15.64
N ALA A 231 40.13 -51.60 16.48
CA ALA A 231 40.13 -52.05 17.87
C ALA A 231 39.32 -51.10 18.79
N THR A 232 39.36 -49.79 18.52
CA THR A 232 38.61 -48.76 19.25
C THR A 232 37.11 -48.85 18.95
N GLU A 233 36.74 -49.03 17.68
CA GLU A 233 35.35 -49.30 17.28
C GLU A 233 34.79 -50.56 17.93
N ALA A 234 35.56 -51.66 17.90
CA ALA A 234 35.15 -52.93 18.51
C ALA A 234 35.01 -52.84 20.04
N MET A 235 35.84 -52.02 20.71
CA MET A 235 35.69 -51.70 22.14
C MET A 235 34.45 -50.85 22.39
N ASN A 236 34.27 -49.75 21.66
CA ASN A 236 33.14 -48.84 21.81
C ASN A 236 31.79 -49.56 21.63
N ALA A 237 31.73 -50.53 20.72
CA ALA A 237 30.54 -51.34 20.47
C ALA A 237 30.09 -52.18 21.69
N VAL A 238 30.98 -52.52 22.64
CA VAL A 238 30.63 -53.31 23.83
C VAL A 238 30.77 -52.56 25.15
N ALA A 239 31.46 -51.40 25.16
CA ALA A 239 31.92 -50.70 26.36
C ALA A 239 30.85 -50.54 27.44
N ALA A 240 29.70 -49.95 27.11
CA ALA A 240 28.62 -49.72 28.08
C ALA A 240 28.10 -51.00 28.76
N LYS A 241 28.09 -52.14 28.04
CA LYS A 241 27.66 -53.43 28.60
C LYS A 241 28.77 -54.16 29.37
N VAL A 242 30.03 -53.92 29.02
CA VAL A 242 31.20 -54.39 29.80
C VAL A 242 31.28 -53.65 31.13
N GLU A 243 31.02 -52.33 31.12
CA GLU A 243 30.93 -51.51 32.33
C GLU A 243 29.74 -51.88 33.21
N ASP A 244 28.54 -52.08 32.63
CA ASP A 244 27.35 -52.64 33.32
C ASP A 244 27.68 -53.99 33.98
N PHE A 245 28.37 -54.90 33.27
CA PHE A 245 28.79 -56.18 33.83
C PHE A 245 29.73 -56.02 35.04
N PHE A 246 30.82 -55.26 34.92
CA PHE A 246 31.76 -55.07 36.02
C PHE A 246 31.18 -54.26 37.19
N ALA A 247 30.26 -53.32 36.94
CA ALA A 247 29.52 -52.64 38.00
C ALA A 247 28.65 -53.63 38.79
N ARG A 248 27.96 -54.54 38.11
CA ARG A 248 27.14 -55.59 38.74
C ARG A 248 27.96 -56.62 39.50
N THR A 249 29.09 -57.11 38.96
CA THR A 249 29.94 -58.08 39.68
C THR A 249 30.59 -57.48 40.92
N ARG A 250 30.91 -56.19 40.92
CA ARG A 250 31.35 -55.45 42.12
C ARG A 250 30.23 -55.27 43.15
N LEU A 251 29.02 -54.93 42.72
CA LEU A 251 27.87 -54.79 43.63
C LEU A 251 27.49 -56.14 44.25
N ALA A 252 27.54 -57.23 43.47
CA ALA A 252 27.38 -58.61 43.95
C ALA A 252 28.48 -59.06 44.92
N ALA A 253 29.70 -58.52 44.81
CA ALA A 253 30.79 -58.75 45.77
C ALA A 253 30.69 -57.90 47.04
N TYR A 254 30.00 -56.75 46.98
CA TYR A 254 29.74 -55.88 48.14
C TYR A 254 28.62 -56.42 49.03
N ASP A 255 27.48 -56.82 48.45
CA ASP A 255 26.40 -57.52 49.15
C ASP A 255 26.01 -58.80 48.39
N PRO A 256 26.25 -60.00 48.96
CA PRO A 256 25.82 -61.26 48.36
C PRO A 256 24.32 -61.35 48.06
N ARG A 257 23.46 -60.57 48.74
CA ARG A 257 22.02 -60.49 48.45
C ARG A 257 21.74 -59.82 47.11
N ALA A 258 22.58 -58.89 46.67
CA ALA A 258 22.46 -58.23 45.38
C ALA A 258 22.75 -59.21 44.23
N ALA A 259 23.63 -60.20 44.42
CA ALA A 259 24.00 -61.17 43.38
C ALA A 259 22.77 -61.91 42.78
N THR A 260 21.78 -62.26 43.62
CA THR A 260 20.53 -62.89 43.18
C THR A 260 19.63 -61.94 42.40
N ALA A 261 19.55 -60.67 42.80
CA ALA A 261 18.69 -59.66 42.19
C ALA A 261 19.27 -59.03 40.91
N LEU A 262 20.59 -59.16 40.67
CA LEU A 262 21.28 -58.62 39.50
C LEU A 262 21.30 -59.59 38.31
N ASN A 263 20.90 -60.84 38.53
CA ASN A 263 20.65 -61.85 37.50
C ASN A 263 19.14 -61.96 37.22
N PRO A 264 18.72 -62.36 36.00
CA PRO A 264 17.29 -62.51 35.69
C PRO A 264 16.66 -63.64 36.51
N SER A 265 15.47 -63.37 37.02
CA SER A 265 14.62 -64.29 37.78
C SER A 265 13.97 -65.34 36.87
N LEU A 266 13.46 -66.42 37.48
CA LEU A 266 12.72 -67.46 36.76
C LEU A 266 11.44 -66.92 36.11
N ASP A 267 10.80 -65.92 36.73
CA ASP A 267 9.59 -65.28 36.20
C ASP A 267 9.91 -64.42 34.98
N GLU A 268 11.05 -63.72 34.95
CA GLU A 268 11.52 -62.99 33.77
C GLU A 268 11.87 -63.93 32.61
N TYR A 269 12.55 -65.05 32.87
CA TYR A 269 12.78 -66.07 31.83
C TYR A 269 11.47 -66.70 31.34
N SER A 270 10.49 -66.91 32.21
CA SER A 270 9.17 -67.46 31.85
C SER A 270 8.37 -66.46 31.00
N ALA A 271 8.43 -65.16 31.31
CA ALA A 271 7.86 -64.10 30.50
C ALA A 271 8.54 -64.01 29.12
N MET A 272 9.87 -64.09 29.06
CA MET A 272 10.62 -64.14 27.79
C MET A 272 10.27 -65.36 26.94
N ALA A 273 10.11 -66.54 27.54
CA ALA A 273 9.76 -67.78 26.84
C ALA A 273 8.36 -67.75 26.19
N SER A 274 7.51 -66.78 26.56
CA SER A 274 6.19 -66.54 25.93
C SER A 274 6.22 -65.61 24.72
N GLN A 275 7.40 -65.13 24.31
CA GLN A 275 7.60 -64.20 23.18
C GLN A 275 8.44 -64.87 22.08
N ASP A 276 8.38 -64.34 20.85
CA ASP A 276 9.24 -64.81 19.76
C ASP A 276 10.72 -64.42 20.02
N LEU A 277 11.53 -65.41 20.36
CA LEU A 277 12.94 -65.22 20.74
C LEU A 277 13.88 -65.09 19.54
N GLY A 278 13.98 -63.88 19.00
CA GLY A 278 15.06 -63.49 18.08
C GLY A 278 16.35 -63.11 18.82
N LEU A 279 17.53 -63.44 18.27
CA LEU A 279 18.82 -63.11 18.89
C LEU A 279 19.07 -61.60 19.08
N ALA A 280 18.43 -60.75 18.28
CA ALA A 280 18.47 -59.29 18.40
C ALA A 280 17.24 -58.70 19.14
N SER A 281 16.44 -59.54 19.81
CA SER A 281 15.27 -59.05 20.55
C SER A 281 15.69 -58.14 21.71
N PRO A 282 14.90 -57.09 22.03
CA PRO A 282 15.19 -56.23 23.18
C PRO A 282 15.30 -57.02 24.48
N ALA A 283 14.44 -58.03 24.67
CA ALA A 283 14.40 -58.87 25.86
C ALA A 283 15.69 -59.67 26.10
N ILE A 284 16.37 -60.14 25.05
CA ILE A 284 17.68 -60.79 25.18
C ILE A 284 18.80 -59.74 25.28
N THR A 285 18.70 -58.63 24.55
CA THR A 285 19.74 -57.59 24.49
C THR A 285 19.95 -56.87 25.82
N THR A 286 18.90 -56.70 26.62
CA THR A 286 18.98 -56.06 27.95
C THR A 286 19.68 -56.92 29.01
N LEU A 287 19.66 -58.26 28.88
CA LEU A 287 20.27 -59.16 29.85
C LEU A 287 21.77 -58.85 30.07
N PRO A 288 22.35 -59.19 31.23
CA PRO A 288 23.79 -59.12 31.47
C PRO A 288 24.61 -59.82 30.36
N LEU A 289 25.84 -59.38 30.13
CA LEU A 289 26.73 -60.02 29.11
C LEU A 289 27.06 -61.48 29.44
N ALA A 290 27.09 -61.81 30.73
CA ALA A 290 27.27 -63.15 31.27
C ALA A 290 26.64 -63.19 32.68
N PRO A 291 26.42 -64.37 33.28
CA PRO A 291 25.89 -64.48 34.64
C PRO A 291 26.72 -63.68 35.65
N ILE A 292 26.05 -62.84 36.45
CA ILE A 292 26.70 -61.98 37.44
C ILE A 292 27.12 -62.83 38.64
N THR A 293 28.43 -62.87 38.90
CA THR A 293 29.03 -63.54 40.05
C THR A 293 29.91 -62.57 40.84
N PRO A 294 30.03 -62.73 42.19
CA PRO A 294 30.92 -61.91 43.01
C PRO A 294 32.37 -61.96 42.50
N GLY A 295 32.92 -60.82 42.06
CA GLY A 295 34.29 -60.75 41.54
C GLY A 295 34.52 -61.49 40.21
N GLY A 296 33.46 -61.83 39.46
CA GLY A 296 33.56 -62.58 38.21
C GLY A 296 34.31 -61.84 37.10
N ALA A 297 35.20 -62.55 36.41
CA ALA A 297 35.76 -62.14 35.13
C ALA A 297 34.70 -62.30 34.01
N LEU A 298 34.72 -61.41 33.02
CA LEU A 298 33.80 -61.46 31.88
C LEU A 298 34.26 -62.56 30.91
N PRO A 299 33.48 -63.63 30.65
CA PRO A 299 33.78 -64.56 29.56
C PRO A 299 33.59 -63.88 28.20
N LEU A 300 34.44 -64.24 27.23
CA LEU A 300 34.45 -63.63 25.89
C LEU A 300 33.87 -64.55 24.80
N ARG A 301 33.87 -65.87 25.02
CA ARG A 301 33.55 -66.89 24.00
C ARG A 301 32.34 -67.75 24.34
N HIS A 302 32.34 -68.36 25.53
CA HIS A 302 31.29 -69.30 25.98
C HIS A 302 30.52 -68.75 27.19
N GLY A 303 29.23 -69.11 27.32
CA GLY A 303 28.39 -68.64 28.44
C GLY A 303 28.01 -67.15 28.37
N VAL A 304 28.21 -66.51 27.22
CA VAL A 304 27.86 -65.10 26.98
C VAL A 304 26.45 -64.94 26.44
N ASN A 305 25.87 -63.77 26.64
CA ASN A 305 24.59 -63.36 26.07
C ASN A 305 24.62 -63.47 24.53
N PRO A 306 23.71 -64.23 23.91
CA PRO A 306 23.79 -64.54 22.49
C PRO A 306 23.51 -63.32 21.58
N ALA A 307 22.85 -62.27 22.07
CA ALA A 307 22.72 -60.99 21.35
C ALA A 307 24.10 -60.31 21.17
N TRP A 308 24.94 -60.37 22.21
CA TRP A 308 26.24 -59.70 22.27
C TRP A 308 27.40 -60.59 21.81
N ALA A 309 27.18 -61.90 21.64
CA ALA A 309 28.23 -62.86 21.31
C ALA A 309 29.05 -62.53 20.04
N LYS A 310 28.43 -61.90 19.02
CA LYS A 310 29.18 -61.43 17.83
C LYS A 310 30.06 -60.22 18.14
N ALA A 311 29.53 -59.26 18.91
CA ALA A 311 30.27 -58.06 19.30
C ALA A 311 31.43 -58.40 20.25
N LEU A 312 31.21 -59.30 21.22
CA LEU A 312 32.26 -59.79 22.13
C LEU A 312 33.37 -60.58 21.41
N ARG A 313 33.04 -61.40 20.40
CA ARG A 313 34.07 -62.04 19.56
C ARG A 313 34.88 -61.01 18.76
N ASN A 314 34.21 -60.06 18.11
CA ASN A 314 34.89 -58.98 17.38
C ASN A 314 35.83 -58.18 18.30
N PHE A 315 35.37 -57.84 19.51
CA PHE A 315 36.18 -57.17 20.53
C PHE A 315 37.35 -58.03 21.03
N SER A 316 37.14 -59.34 21.25
CA SER A 316 38.22 -60.26 21.61
C SER A 316 39.31 -60.29 20.54
N GLU A 317 38.92 -60.57 19.29
CA GLU A 317 39.84 -60.77 18.15
C GLU A 317 40.56 -59.48 17.73
N ARG A 318 39.88 -58.32 17.78
CA ARG A 318 40.43 -57.04 17.32
C ARG A 318 41.13 -56.24 18.42
N THR A 319 40.76 -56.44 19.68
CA THR A 319 41.17 -55.57 20.79
C THR A 319 41.85 -56.33 21.91
N VAL A 320 41.22 -57.36 22.49
CA VAL A 320 41.75 -58.06 23.67
C VAL A 320 43.01 -58.86 23.33
N GLU A 321 42.95 -59.71 22.31
CA GLU A 321 44.06 -60.59 21.94
C GLU A 321 45.30 -59.80 21.46
N PRO A 322 45.16 -58.74 20.63
CA PRO A 322 46.29 -57.92 20.21
C PRO A 322 46.89 -57.03 21.32
N LEU A 323 46.08 -56.40 22.18
CA LEU A 323 46.59 -55.48 23.21
C LEU A 323 47.20 -56.21 24.41
N LEU A 324 46.64 -57.35 24.80
CA LEU A 324 47.13 -58.13 25.95
C LEU A 324 48.16 -59.20 25.55
N ALA A 325 48.47 -59.34 24.26
CA ALA A 325 49.33 -60.37 23.69
C ALA A 325 48.91 -61.82 24.09
N ARG A 326 47.60 -62.07 24.19
CA ARG A 326 47.00 -63.36 24.59
C ARG A 326 46.25 -63.98 23.41
N SER A 327 46.75 -65.09 22.87
CA SER A 327 46.02 -65.86 21.86
C SER A 327 44.83 -66.60 22.48
N ASN A 328 43.66 -66.55 21.83
CA ASN A 328 42.42 -67.22 22.28
C ASN A 328 42.05 -66.85 23.73
N ALA A 329 41.74 -65.57 23.96
CA ALA A 329 41.30 -65.10 25.27
C ALA A 329 39.89 -65.64 25.60
N GLU A 330 39.78 -66.40 26.69
CA GLU A 330 38.49 -66.96 27.15
C GLU A 330 37.74 -66.00 28.09
N SER A 331 38.45 -65.17 28.85
CA SER A 331 37.88 -64.20 29.80
C SER A 331 38.74 -62.96 29.97
N LEU A 332 38.10 -61.89 30.44
CA LEU A 332 38.67 -60.56 30.70
C LEU A 332 38.42 -60.16 32.16
N THR A 333 39.46 -59.72 32.86
CA THR A 333 39.37 -59.14 34.20
C THR A 333 39.10 -57.63 34.15
N GLN A 334 38.66 -57.04 35.27
CA GLN A 334 38.39 -55.61 35.33
C GLN A 334 39.67 -54.75 35.16
N ASP A 335 40.81 -55.24 35.63
CA ASP A 335 42.09 -54.53 35.49
C ASP A 335 42.60 -54.57 34.03
N GLU A 336 42.43 -55.70 33.34
CA GLU A 336 42.68 -55.81 31.90
C GLU A 336 41.75 -54.90 31.09
N TRP A 337 40.47 -54.79 31.47
CA TRP A 337 39.54 -53.83 30.86
C TRP A 337 40.02 -52.37 31.02
N GLN A 338 40.44 -51.97 32.22
CA GLN A 338 41.01 -50.63 32.45
C GLN A 338 42.31 -50.38 31.67
N LEU A 339 43.14 -51.41 31.47
CA LEU A 339 44.34 -51.32 30.64
C LEU A 339 43.97 -51.08 29.17
N ILE A 340 42.99 -51.82 28.63
CA ILE A 340 42.47 -51.63 27.27
C ILE A 340 41.88 -50.22 27.10
N GLN A 341 41.07 -49.75 28.05
CA GLN A 341 40.52 -48.39 28.04
C GLN A 341 41.65 -47.33 27.99
N ARG A 342 42.70 -47.46 28.82
CA ARG A 342 43.85 -46.53 28.82
C ARG A 342 44.64 -46.58 27.51
N ALA A 343 44.82 -47.76 26.92
CA ALA A 343 45.57 -47.94 25.68
C ALA A 343 44.86 -47.33 24.45
N LEU A 344 43.52 -47.31 24.46
CA LEU A 344 42.70 -46.80 23.36
C LEU A 344 42.12 -45.40 23.60
N ALA A 345 42.23 -44.85 24.81
CA ALA A 345 41.75 -43.52 25.16
C ALA A 345 42.18 -42.40 24.19
N PRO A 346 43.42 -42.34 23.67
CA PRO A 346 43.79 -41.29 22.70
C PRO A 346 43.05 -41.43 21.36
N CYS A 347 42.76 -42.66 20.92
CA CYS A 347 41.97 -42.92 19.72
C CYS A 347 40.48 -42.64 19.94
N GLN A 348 39.95 -42.93 21.13
CA GLN A 348 38.59 -42.54 21.52
C GLN A 348 38.43 -41.02 21.56
N GLN A 349 39.40 -40.31 22.15
CA GLN A 349 39.39 -38.84 22.21
C GLN A 349 39.43 -38.24 20.80
N TRP A 350 40.34 -38.71 19.94
CA TRP A 350 40.38 -38.29 18.54
C TRP A 350 39.05 -38.52 17.79
N LEU A 351 38.40 -39.68 17.97
CA LEU A 351 37.08 -39.92 17.38
C LEU A 351 35.98 -39.01 17.95
N ALA A 352 36.06 -38.65 19.24
CA ALA A 352 35.14 -37.72 19.89
C ALA A 352 35.39 -36.24 19.48
N ASP A 353 36.64 -35.90 19.13
CA ASP A 353 37.05 -34.58 18.66
C ASP A 353 36.70 -34.33 17.17
N ARG A 354 36.03 -35.27 16.49
CA ARG A 354 35.58 -35.08 15.09
C ARG A 354 34.65 -33.88 15.00
N PRO A 355 34.97 -32.86 14.18
CA PRO A 355 34.11 -31.69 14.05
C PRO A 355 32.79 -32.07 13.37
N ALA A 356 31.67 -31.68 13.97
CA ALA A 356 30.36 -31.75 13.32
C ALA A 356 30.33 -30.72 12.18
N THR A 357 30.08 -31.19 10.96
CA THR A 357 30.09 -30.37 9.73
C THR A 357 28.89 -30.72 8.85
N ARG A 358 28.50 -29.83 7.94
CA ARG A 358 27.44 -30.10 6.95
C ARG A 358 27.94 -31.04 5.83
N LEU A 359 29.25 -31.25 5.78
CA LEU A 359 29.95 -32.07 4.80
C LEU A 359 29.80 -33.58 5.02
N ASP A 360 29.20 -34.03 6.14
CA ASP A 360 28.90 -35.44 6.41
C ASP A 360 27.94 -36.08 5.36
N VAL A 361 27.23 -35.25 4.58
CA VAL A 361 26.38 -35.66 3.44
C VAL A 361 27.20 -36.08 2.21
N LEU A 362 28.46 -35.64 2.10
CA LEU A 362 29.36 -35.99 1.00
C LEU A 362 30.12 -37.29 1.32
N ASP A 363 30.43 -38.07 0.29
CA ASP A 363 31.30 -39.24 0.42
C ASP A 363 32.76 -38.82 0.68
N GLU A 364 33.52 -39.66 1.39
CA GLU A 364 34.92 -39.37 1.73
C GLU A 364 35.80 -39.21 0.48
N GLU A 365 35.54 -40.02 -0.56
CA GLU A 365 36.24 -39.94 -1.85
C GLU A 365 36.06 -38.57 -2.52
N VAL A 366 34.87 -37.96 -2.39
CA VAL A 366 34.58 -36.62 -2.92
C VAL A 366 35.27 -35.54 -2.08
N ARG A 367 35.28 -35.68 -0.75
CA ARG A 367 35.99 -34.74 0.15
C ARG A 367 37.49 -34.72 -0.13
N GLU A 368 38.13 -35.88 -0.24
CA GLU A 368 39.54 -36.01 -0.57
C GLU A 368 39.86 -35.53 -2.00
N ALA A 369 39.00 -35.80 -2.99
CA ALA A 369 39.17 -35.28 -4.35
C ALA A 369 39.16 -33.74 -4.39
N LEU A 370 38.22 -33.11 -3.67
CA LEU A 370 38.15 -31.65 -3.55
C LEU A 370 39.40 -31.08 -2.85
N LEU A 371 39.85 -31.71 -1.75
CA LEU A 371 41.06 -31.32 -1.00
C LEU A 371 42.38 -31.51 -1.75
N ALA A 372 42.42 -32.44 -2.72
CA ALA A 372 43.57 -32.69 -3.58
C ALA A 372 43.61 -31.80 -4.83
N SER A 373 42.49 -31.15 -5.15
CA SER A 373 42.33 -30.25 -6.30
C SER A 373 42.64 -28.78 -5.97
N ASP A 374 42.66 -27.94 -7.00
CA ASP A 374 42.69 -26.47 -6.91
C ASP A 374 41.28 -25.85 -6.86
N ALA A 375 40.25 -26.62 -6.49
CA ALA A 375 38.85 -26.17 -6.46
C ALA A 375 38.62 -24.89 -5.64
N GLU A 376 39.22 -24.77 -4.45
CA GLU A 376 39.13 -23.56 -3.61
C GLU A 376 39.62 -22.32 -4.36
N GLN A 377 40.77 -22.44 -5.04
CA GLN A 377 41.38 -21.34 -5.78
C GLN A 377 40.56 -20.95 -7.02
N ARG A 378 40.00 -21.95 -7.73
CA ARG A 378 39.11 -21.71 -8.89
C ARG A 378 37.81 -21.03 -8.49
N VAL A 379 37.14 -21.54 -7.44
CA VAL A 379 35.86 -21.00 -6.97
C VAL A 379 36.05 -19.58 -6.44
N MET A 380 37.09 -19.33 -5.64
CA MET A 380 37.36 -17.97 -5.14
C MET A 380 37.77 -17.01 -6.27
N ALA A 381 38.55 -17.45 -7.27
CA ALA A 381 38.88 -16.60 -8.42
C ALA A 381 37.65 -16.20 -9.26
N LEU A 382 36.65 -17.07 -9.40
CA LEU A 382 35.37 -16.73 -10.05
C LEU A 382 34.57 -15.69 -9.25
N ILE A 383 34.65 -15.72 -7.92
CA ILE A 383 34.02 -14.73 -7.03
C ILE A 383 34.78 -13.40 -7.11
N ASP A 384 36.12 -13.43 -7.07
CA ASP A 384 36.96 -12.24 -7.24
C ASP A 384 36.73 -11.56 -8.61
N GLU A 385 36.52 -12.33 -9.68
CA GLU A 385 36.23 -11.81 -11.04
C GLU A 385 34.83 -11.16 -11.13
N ASP A 386 33.82 -11.69 -10.41
CA ASP A 386 32.49 -11.06 -10.36
C ASP A 386 32.45 -9.83 -9.47
N GLU A 387 33.01 -9.90 -8.25
CA GLU A 387 33.10 -8.76 -7.32
C GLU A 387 33.88 -7.58 -7.91
N ALA A 388 34.84 -7.83 -8.82
CA ALA A 388 35.53 -6.77 -9.55
C ALA A 388 34.60 -5.95 -10.47
N GLU A 389 33.57 -6.57 -11.08
CA GLU A 389 32.55 -5.86 -11.85
C GLU A 389 31.45 -5.26 -10.95
N GLN A 390 31.24 -5.76 -9.72
CA GLN A 390 30.30 -5.15 -8.77
C GLN A 390 30.63 -3.67 -8.50
N ALA A 391 31.90 -3.33 -8.30
CA ALA A 391 32.32 -1.94 -8.09
C ALA A 391 31.92 -1.01 -9.26
N HIS A 392 31.93 -1.54 -10.48
CA HIS A 392 31.49 -0.83 -11.67
C HIS A 392 29.96 -0.74 -11.78
N ASN A 393 29.23 -1.77 -11.36
CA ASN A 393 27.78 -1.74 -11.27
C ASN A 393 27.27 -0.68 -10.28
N GLU A 394 27.93 -0.57 -9.11
CA GLU A 394 27.60 0.44 -8.11
C GLU A 394 27.81 1.86 -8.67
N GLN A 395 28.88 2.08 -9.43
CA GLN A 395 29.12 3.33 -10.16
C GLN A 395 28.07 3.58 -11.25
N ALA A 396 27.67 2.56 -12.01
CA ALA A 396 26.63 2.66 -13.02
C ALA A 396 25.24 2.96 -12.41
N LEU A 397 24.91 2.37 -11.26
CA LEU A 397 23.70 2.67 -10.49
C LEU A 397 23.74 4.09 -9.89
N GLY A 398 24.90 4.53 -9.41
CA GLY A 398 25.12 5.92 -9.00
C GLY A 398 24.91 6.90 -10.16
N LEU A 399 25.35 6.55 -11.37
CA LEU A 399 25.16 7.37 -12.56
C LEU A 399 23.69 7.35 -13.05
N GLU A 400 23.01 6.19 -12.99
CA GLU A 400 21.55 6.09 -13.21
C GLU A 400 20.80 7.05 -12.29
N LYS A 401 21.15 7.02 -10.99
CA LYS A 401 20.57 7.87 -9.95
C LYS A 401 20.85 9.36 -10.20
N LEU A 402 22.07 9.74 -10.58
CA LEU A 402 22.42 11.13 -10.88
C LEU A 402 21.66 11.67 -12.10
N LEU A 403 21.60 10.90 -13.20
CA LEU A 403 20.88 11.28 -14.42
C LEU A 403 19.36 11.36 -14.20
N ARG A 404 18.79 10.42 -13.43
CA ARG A 404 17.39 10.50 -12.99
C ARG A 404 17.13 11.73 -12.13
N PHE A 405 18.00 12.03 -11.16
CA PHE A 405 17.85 13.21 -10.32
C PHE A 405 17.97 14.50 -11.13
N LYS A 406 18.85 14.59 -12.14
CA LYS A 406 18.89 15.72 -13.08
C LYS A 406 17.55 15.90 -13.81
N ARG A 407 16.98 14.81 -14.33
CA ARG A 407 15.72 14.83 -15.10
C ARG A 407 14.50 15.17 -14.24
N ASP A 408 14.42 14.58 -13.06
CA ASP A 408 13.17 14.42 -12.31
C ASP A 408 13.09 15.23 -11.00
N LEU A 409 14.23 15.50 -10.33
CA LEU A 409 14.22 16.01 -8.95
C LEU A 409 13.55 17.38 -8.85
N LEU A 410 13.80 18.29 -9.80
CA LEU A 410 13.15 19.60 -9.82
C LEU A 410 11.62 19.50 -10.01
N GLU A 411 11.14 18.54 -10.81
CA GLU A 411 9.70 18.30 -10.97
C GLU A 411 9.10 17.72 -9.68
N LEU A 412 9.77 16.75 -9.03
CA LEU A 412 9.34 16.18 -7.76
C LEU A 412 9.25 17.27 -6.68
N LEU A 413 10.28 18.11 -6.53
CA LEU A 413 10.28 19.22 -5.58
C LEU A 413 9.15 20.21 -5.84
N ASN A 414 8.89 20.54 -7.11
CA ASN A 414 7.76 21.40 -7.51
C ASN A 414 6.38 20.73 -7.34
N ASN A 415 6.32 19.41 -7.17
CA ASN A 415 5.11 18.64 -6.90
C ASN A 415 4.96 18.15 -5.45
N PHE A 416 6.00 18.33 -4.61
CA PHE A 416 6.02 17.92 -3.20
C PHE A 416 6.06 19.14 -2.27
N VAL A 417 7.03 20.03 -2.47
CA VAL A 417 7.30 21.16 -1.57
C VAL A 417 6.35 22.33 -1.89
N SER A 418 6.14 22.66 -3.16
CA SER A 418 5.36 23.84 -3.57
C SER A 418 4.02 23.54 -4.26
N PHE A 419 3.87 22.37 -4.89
CA PHE A 419 2.72 22.03 -5.77
C PHE A 419 2.53 23.06 -6.91
N SER A 420 3.59 23.72 -7.35
CA SER A 420 3.55 24.78 -8.37
C SER A 420 2.97 24.27 -9.68
N ALA A 421 3.28 23.04 -10.08
CA ALA A 421 2.75 22.40 -11.29
C ALA A 421 1.22 22.32 -11.30
N PHE A 422 0.58 22.04 -10.16
CA PHE A 422 -0.89 22.00 -10.02
C PHE A 422 -1.50 23.39 -10.19
N TYR A 423 -1.01 24.36 -9.42
CA TYR A 423 -1.55 25.72 -9.40
C TYR A 423 -1.29 26.51 -10.69
N GLN A 424 -0.18 26.21 -11.37
CA GLN A 424 0.17 26.78 -12.67
C GLN A 424 -0.39 25.98 -13.86
N ARG A 425 -1.12 24.89 -13.60
CA ARG A 425 -1.82 24.06 -14.62
C ARG A 425 -0.86 23.41 -15.64
N ARG A 426 0.34 23.04 -15.20
CA ARG A 426 1.33 22.27 -15.97
C ARG A 426 1.12 20.75 -15.91
N GLY A 427 0.21 20.29 -15.03
CA GLY A 427 -0.04 18.88 -14.74
C GLY A 427 0.78 18.44 -13.53
N ALA A 428 0.11 18.08 -12.44
CA ALA A 428 0.78 17.63 -11.22
C ALA A 428 0.82 16.11 -11.11
N ILE A 429 1.82 15.54 -10.44
CA ILE A 429 2.08 14.09 -10.44
C ILE A 429 0.92 13.26 -9.85
N PHE A 430 0.10 13.81 -8.96
CA PHE A 430 -1.11 13.12 -8.47
C PHE A 430 -2.31 13.19 -9.43
N GLN A 431 -2.22 13.91 -10.56
CA GLN A 431 -3.29 14.01 -11.55
C GLN A 431 -3.15 12.91 -12.62
N ALA A 432 -3.97 11.87 -12.48
CA ALA A 432 -3.94 10.65 -13.31
C ALA A 432 -4.31 10.89 -14.79
N GLY A 433 -5.06 11.96 -15.09
CA GLY A 433 -5.58 12.20 -16.43
C GLY A 433 -6.87 13.01 -16.44
N THR A 434 -7.68 12.82 -17.49
CA THR A 434 -8.91 13.59 -17.76
C THR A 434 -10.12 12.66 -17.91
N LEU A 435 -11.14 12.84 -17.07
CA LEU A 435 -12.43 12.14 -17.20
C LEU A 435 -13.41 12.96 -18.04
N TYR A 436 -13.95 12.37 -19.10
CA TYR A 436 -15.06 12.91 -19.88
C TYR A 436 -16.39 12.26 -19.47
N LEU A 437 -17.27 13.06 -18.86
CA LEU A 437 -18.57 12.59 -18.38
C LEU A 437 -19.57 13.76 -18.33
N ASP A 438 -20.82 13.50 -18.77
CA ASP A 438 -21.91 14.48 -18.79
C ASP A 438 -21.58 15.82 -19.49
N ALA A 439 -21.05 15.73 -20.72
CA ALA A 439 -20.62 16.87 -21.54
C ALA A 439 -19.61 17.79 -20.84
N ARG A 440 -18.69 17.21 -20.05
CA ARG A 440 -17.61 17.91 -19.35
C ARG A 440 -16.29 17.17 -19.49
N SER A 441 -15.19 17.89 -19.32
CA SER A 441 -13.92 17.33 -18.86
C SER A 441 -13.75 17.60 -17.36
N CYS A 442 -13.15 16.65 -16.64
CA CYS A 442 -12.67 16.82 -15.28
C CYS A 442 -11.19 16.44 -15.23
N ASP A 443 -10.35 17.41 -14.89
CA ASP A 443 -8.89 17.31 -14.98
C ASP A 443 -8.27 17.02 -13.59
N LEU A 444 -9.06 17.14 -12.52
CA LEU A 444 -8.68 16.70 -11.18
C LEU A 444 -9.19 15.28 -10.96
N VAL A 445 -8.41 14.32 -11.48
CA VAL A 445 -8.60 12.88 -11.29
C VAL A 445 -7.39 12.33 -10.56
N VAL A 446 -7.61 11.50 -9.54
CA VAL A 446 -6.55 10.81 -8.77
C VAL A 446 -6.81 9.30 -8.82
N GLN A 447 -5.75 8.49 -8.93
CA GLN A 447 -5.86 7.03 -8.84
C GLN A 447 -6.21 6.61 -7.40
N VAL A 448 -7.15 5.68 -7.23
CA VAL A 448 -7.64 5.24 -5.92
C VAL A 448 -7.87 3.73 -5.91
N PRO A 449 -7.02 2.93 -5.22
CA PRO A 449 -7.21 1.49 -5.15
C PRO A 449 -8.40 1.06 -4.27
N ASP A 450 -8.78 1.85 -3.25
CA ASP A 450 -9.95 1.59 -2.39
C ASP A 450 -10.84 2.83 -2.27
N ALA A 451 -11.87 2.90 -3.12
CA ALA A 451 -12.88 3.95 -3.10
C ALA A 451 -13.68 4.02 -1.78
N ALA A 452 -13.82 2.91 -1.05
CA ALA A 452 -14.60 2.87 0.19
C ALA A 452 -13.86 3.46 1.38
N ARG A 453 -12.55 3.19 1.51
CA ARG A 453 -11.64 3.85 2.47
C ARG A 453 -11.46 5.32 2.10
N HIS A 454 -11.13 5.61 0.84
CA HIS A 454 -10.84 6.97 0.37
C HIS A 454 -12.03 7.93 0.59
N ALA A 455 -13.26 7.48 0.32
CA ALA A 455 -14.47 8.29 0.49
C ALA A 455 -14.72 8.78 1.93
N LYS A 456 -14.20 8.10 2.96
CA LYS A 456 -14.38 8.51 4.36
C LYS A 456 -13.64 9.82 4.69
N LEU A 457 -12.42 9.97 4.16
CA LEU A 457 -11.58 11.16 4.36
C LEU A 457 -11.90 12.25 3.33
N ALA A 458 -12.00 11.88 2.05
CA ALA A 458 -12.24 12.84 0.96
C ALA A 458 -13.61 13.55 1.04
N GLY A 459 -14.58 13.01 1.79
CA GLY A 459 -15.83 13.72 2.11
C GLY A 459 -15.62 15.07 2.81
N LEU A 460 -14.50 15.25 3.52
CA LEU A 460 -14.14 16.51 4.20
C LEU A 460 -13.67 17.60 3.23
N ALA A 461 -13.31 17.25 1.98
CA ALA A 461 -12.80 18.18 0.96
C ALA A 461 -13.82 19.21 0.46
N LYS A 462 -15.12 19.03 0.76
CA LYS A 462 -16.26 19.90 0.36
C LYS A 462 -16.42 20.07 -1.17
N THR A 463 -15.85 19.16 -1.94
CA THR A 463 -15.96 19.08 -3.41
C THR A 463 -16.90 17.94 -3.80
N TYR A 464 -17.56 18.03 -4.96
CA TYR A 464 -18.37 16.93 -5.49
C TYR A 464 -17.42 15.91 -6.10
N LEU A 465 -17.46 14.66 -5.65
CA LEU A 465 -16.55 13.61 -6.09
C LEU A 465 -17.35 12.44 -6.68
N ALA A 466 -16.95 11.95 -7.85
CA ALA A 466 -17.43 10.69 -8.40
C ALA A 466 -16.26 9.69 -8.44
N TYR A 467 -16.46 8.55 -7.79
CA TYR A 467 -15.58 7.40 -7.91
C TYR A 467 -16.02 6.59 -9.12
N CYS A 468 -15.06 6.25 -9.98
CA CYS A 468 -15.31 5.46 -11.17
C CYS A 468 -14.38 4.24 -11.19
N ASP A 469 -14.93 3.10 -11.57
CA ASP A 469 -14.14 1.93 -11.91
C ASP A 469 -13.86 2.02 -13.41
N CYS A 470 -12.58 2.11 -13.76
CA CYS A 470 -12.07 2.13 -15.13
C CYS A 470 -11.65 0.74 -15.55
N THR A 471 -12.03 0.33 -16.76
CA THR A 471 -11.67 -0.98 -17.31
C THR A 471 -11.15 -0.84 -18.75
N ARG A 472 -10.09 -1.58 -19.08
CA ARG A 472 -9.47 -1.59 -20.42
C ARG A 472 -8.77 -2.91 -20.66
N LYS A 473 -9.11 -3.64 -21.72
CA LYS A 473 -8.47 -4.92 -22.13
C LYS A 473 -8.27 -5.93 -20.98
N GLY A 474 -9.19 -5.98 -20.01
CA GLY A 474 -9.10 -6.86 -18.83
C GLY A 474 -8.38 -6.28 -17.61
N GLN A 475 -7.62 -5.19 -17.76
CA GLN A 475 -7.08 -4.41 -16.65
C GLN A 475 -8.17 -3.55 -15.99
N LYS A 476 -8.01 -3.27 -14.69
CA LYS A 476 -8.91 -2.45 -13.90
C LYS A 476 -8.13 -1.40 -13.11
N MET A 477 -8.68 -0.20 -13.02
CA MET A 477 -8.15 0.92 -12.25
C MET A 477 -9.30 1.63 -11.54
N GLY A 478 -9.14 1.95 -10.25
CA GLY A 478 -10.07 2.83 -9.54
C GLY A 478 -9.62 4.27 -9.65
N ILE A 479 -10.53 5.20 -9.92
CA ILE A 479 -10.25 6.64 -9.95
C ILE A 479 -11.27 7.44 -9.13
N VAL A 480 -10.88 8.61 -8.65
CA VAL A 480 -11.80 9.64 -8.14
C VAL A 480 -11.67 10.92 -8.96
N ALA A 481 -12.78 11.38 -9.54
CA ALA A 481 -12.85 12.62 -10.31
C ALA A 481 -13.59 13.70 -9.52
N ALA A 482 -13.00 14.90 -9.45
CA ALA A 482 -13.56 16.04 -8.74
C ALA A 482 -14.33 16.99 -9.68
N PHE A 483 -15.66 17.02 -9.52
CA PHE A 483 -16.55 17.89 -10.26
C PHE A 483 -16.64 19.25 -9.56
N THR A 484 -16.00 20.25 -10.19
CA THR A 484 -15.88 21.60 -9.62
C THR A 484 -16.75 22.65 -10.30
N ALA A 485 -17.36 22.31 -11.45
CA ALA A 485 -18.28 23.13 -12.25
C ALA A 485 -19.38 22.31 -12.97
N GLY A 486 -20.41 23.00 -13.48
CA GLY A 486 -21.62 22.42 -14.10
C GLY A 486 -22.68 21.97 -13.09
N ASP A 487 -23.85 21.52 -13.56
CA ASP A 487 -24.94 21.02 -12.69
C ASP A 487 -24.68 19.58 -12.21
N VAL A 488 -25.52 18.95 -11.38
CA VAL A 488 -25.28 17.56 -10.92
C VAL A 488 -26.42 16.59 -11.23
N ASP A 489 -27.44 17.06 -11.95
CA ASP A 489 -28.73 16.37 -12.04
C ASP A 489 -28.65 14.98 -12.70
N PHE A 490 -27.67 14.76 -13.59
CA PHE A 490 -27.47 13.49 -14.30
C PHE A 490 -26.21 12.73 -13.84
N LEU A 491 -25.64 13.07 -12.68
CA LEU A 491 -24.54 12.32 -12.07
C LEU A 491 -25.13 11.28 -11.10
N PHE A 492 -25.21 10.03 -11.56
CA PHE A 492 -25.73 8.90 -10.79
C PHE A 492 -24.85 7.66 -10.95
N VAL A 493 -24.91 6.77 -9.95
CA VAL A 493 -24.18 5.49 -9.93
C VAL A 493 -24.66 4.61 -11.10
N GLY A 494 -23.73 3.93 -11.77
CA GLY A 494 -23.98 3.15 -12.99
C GLY A 494 -23.95 3.94 -14.29
N ARG A 495 -23.66 5.25 -14.25
CA ARG A 495 -23.43 6.04 -15.47
C ARG A 495 -22.00 5.83 -15.99
N ASN A 496 -21.88 5.64 -17.30
CA ASN A 496 -20.60 5.50 -17.99
C ASN A 496 -20.07 6.85 -18.51
N GLY A 497 -18.75 6.94 -18.61
CA GLY A 497 -17.97 7.98 -19.29
C GLY A 497 -16.65 7.40 -19.81
N VAL A 498 -15.79 8.25 -20.34
CA VAL A 498 -14.48 7.83 -20.88
C VAL A 498 -13.39 8.56 -20.10
N PHE A 499 -12.44 7.81 -19.55
CA PHE A 499 -11.26 8.36 -18.91
C PHE A 499 -10.07 8.25 -19.86
N TYR A 500 -9.29 9.33 -19.99
CA TYR A 500 -7.99 9.30 -20.64
C TYR A 500 -6.90 9.48 -19.58
N ASP A 501 -5.94 8.57 -19.53
CA ASP A 501 -4.73 8.73 -18.70
C ASP A 501 -3.76 9.76 -19.33
N ARG A 502 -2.61 9.99 -18.69
CA ARG A 502 -1.59 10.91 -19.21
C ARG A 502 -0.99 10.46 -20.56
N ASP A 503 -0.90 9.16 -20.79
CA ASP A 503 -0.39 8.58 -22.04
C ASP A 503 -1.40 8.70 -23.20
N GLY A 504 -2.62 9.19 -22.91
CA GLY A 504 -3.68 9.38 -23.89
C GLY A 504 -4.48 8.11 -24.20
N HIS A 505 -4.32 7.06 -23.39
CA HIS A 505 -5.10 5.83 -23.53
C HIS A 505 -6.52 5.99 -23.03
N ASP A 506 -7.44 5.36 -23.74
CA ASP A 506 -8.88 5.30 -23.46
C ASP A 506 -9.26 4.18 -22.47
N TRP A 507 -10.01 4.54 -21.42
CA TRP A 507 -10.55 3.64 -20.42
C TRP A 507 -12.08 3.82 -20.27
N ASP A 508 -12.82 2.71 -20.26
CA ASP A 508 -14.26 2.72 -19.97
C ASP A 508 -14.48 2.96 -18.48
N ALA A 509 -15.01 4.13 -18.11
CA ALA A 509 -15.18 4.55 -16.72
C ALA A 509 -16.67 4.47 -16.30
N THR A 510 -16.98 3.68 -15.27
CA THR A 510 -18.36 3.57 -14.71
C THR A 510 -18.41 4.13 -13.30
N ILE A 511 -19.32 5.09 -13.02
CA ILE A 511 -19.49 5.66 -11.68
C ILE A 511 -19.97 4.57 -10.70
N THR A 512 -19.18 4.26 -9.69
CA THR A 512 -19.54 3.31 -8.62
C THR A 512 -20.02 4.00 -7.34
N ARG A 513 -19.55 5.22 -7.05
CA ARG A 513 -19.95 5.97 -5.86
C ARG A 513 -19.87 7.48 -6.06
N ILE A 514 -20.74 8.23 -5.38
CA ILE A 514 -20.78 9.70 -5.42
C ILE A 514 -20.70 10.28 -4.00
N ILE A 515 -20.02 11.42 -3.86
CA ILE A 515 -20.08 12.31 -2.69
C ILE A 515 -20.66 13.65 -3.12
N GLU A 516 -21.87 13.95 -2.66
CA GLU A 516 -22.60 15.16 -3.03
C GLU A 516 -22.12 16.41 -2.27
N ASN A 517 -21.65 17.41 -3.01
CA ASN A 517 -21.39 18.77 -2.52
C ASN A 517 -21.77 19.81 -3.59
N PRO A 518 -22.11 21.06 -3.23
CA PRO A 518 -22.51 22.06 -4.22
C PRO A 518 -21.39 22.38 -5.22
N THR A 519 -21.69 22.33 -6.51
CA THR A 519 -20.75 22.70 -7.57
C THR A 519 -20.71 24.21 -7.78
N SER A 520 -21.88 24.88 -7.67
CA SER A 520 -22.02 26.34 -7.83
C SER A 520 -23.11 26.97 -6.94
N ILE A 521 -23.05 28.29 -6.76
CA ILE A 521 -24.08 29.04 -6.00
C ILE A 521 -25.42 29.04 -6.75
N ARG A 522 -25.39 29.12 -8.10
CA ARG A 522 -26.60 29.10 -8.95
C ARG A 522 -27.37 27.80 -8.81
N GLN A 523 -26.66 26.68 -8.76
CA GLN A 523 -27.24 25.36 -8.49
C GLN A 523 -27.87 25.30 -7.09
N ALA A 524 -27.19 25.86 -6.08
CA ALA A 524 -27.67 25.87 -4.70
C ALA A 524 -28.98 26.67 -4.52
N PHE A 525 -29.19 27.76 -5.28
CA PHE A 525 -30.44 28.53 -5.29
C PHE A 525 -31.66 27.67 -5.65
N PHE A 526 -31.56 26.82 -6.67
CA PHE A 526 -32.65 25.95 -7.11
C PHE A 526 -32.78 24.65 -6.28
N SER A 527 -31.79 24.32 -5.45
CA SER A 527 -31.75 23.05 -4.72
C SER A 527 -32.93 22.79 -3.76
N PRO A 528 -33.51 23.78 -3.03
CA PRO A 528 -34.67 23.53 -2.18
C PRO A 528 -35.92 23.21 -3.00
N TYR A 529 -36.13 23.93 -4.10
CA TYR A 529 -37.26 23.76 -5.00
C TYR A 529 -37.23 22.38 -5.69
N LYS A 530 -36.05 21.95 -6.19
CA LYS A 530 -35.86 20.60 -6.75
C LYS A 530 -36.15 19.50 -5.72
N LYS A 531 -35.68 19.65 -4.47
CA LYS A 531 -35.97 18.71 -3.38
C LYS A 531 -37.46 18.65 -3.03
N PHE A 532 -38.16 19.78 -3.08
CA PHE A 532 -39.60 19.84 -2.86
C PHE A 532 -40.40 19.16 -3.98
N VAL A 533 -40.04 19.39 -5.25
CA VAL A 533 -40.65 18.69 -6.40
C VAL A 533 -40.42 17.17 -6.29
N ARG A 534 -39.18 16.74 -6.03
CA ARG A 534 -38.86 15.32 -5.82
C ARG A 534 -39.62 14.72 -4.63
N MET A 535 -39.83 15.47 -3.55
CA MET A 535 -40.65 15.00 -2.42
C MET A 535 -42.13 14.84 -2.81
N ILE A 536 -42.66 15.72 -3.68
CA ILE A 536 -44.01 15.57 -4.25
C ILE A 536 -44.06 14.32 -5.14
N GLU A 537 -43.08 14.13 -6.04
CA GLU A 537 -42.98 12.95 -6.90
C GLU A 537 -42.91 11.66 -6.06
N GLU A 538 -42.06 11.61 -5.04
CA GLU A 538 -41.97 10.48 -4.11
C GLU A 538 -43.27 10.26 -3.34
N GLN A 539 -43.99 11.31 -2.92
CA GLN A 539 -45.32 11.18 -2.30
C GLN A 539 -46.41 10.73 -3.29
N VAL A 540 -46.34 11.15 -4.55
CA VAL A 540 -47.27 10.74 -5.62
C VAL A 540 -47.00 9.28 -6.00
N ALA A 541 -45.74 8.88 -6.20
CA ALA A 541 -45.34 7.49 -6.44
C ALA A 541 -45.69 6.57 -5.26
N LYS A 542 -45.50 7.04 -4.02
CA LYS A 542 -45.91 6.31 -2.81
C LYS A 542 -47.42 6.24 -2.63
N ARG A 543 -48.18 7.22 -3.14
CA ARG A 543 -49.66 7.14 -3.22
C ARG A 543 -50.12 6.23 -4.35
N ALA A 544 -49.49 6.27 -5.52
CA ALA A 544 -49.78 5.42 -6.67
C ALA A 544 -49.54 3.94 -6.36
N SER A 545 -48.37 3.60 -5.83
CA SER A 545 -48.08 2.23 -5.34
C SER A 545 -49.01 1.80 -4.20
N ALA A 546 -49.43 2.72 -3.32
CA ALA A 546 -50.42 2.42 -2.28
C ALA A 546 -51.88 2.38 -2.79
N SER A 547 -52.20 2.94 -3.97
CA SER A 547 -53.48 2.73 -4.65
C SER A 547 -53.48 1.44 -5.45
N ASP A 548 -52.37 1.10 -6.12
CA ASP A 548 -52.20 -0.18 -6.80
C ASP A 548 -52.26 -1.34 -5.79
N ALA A 549 -51.54 -1.26 -4.67
CA ALA A 549 -51.63 -2.26 -3.60
C ALA A 549 -53.05 -2.38 -2.99
N ARG A 550 -53.88 -1.33 -3.06
CA ARG A 550 -55.30 -1.39 -2.68
C ARG A 550 -56.16 -2.00 -3.79
N ALA A 551 -55.92 -1.63 -5.06
CA ALA A 551 -56.61 -2.18 -6.22
C ALA A 551 -56.35 -3.69 -6.36
N GLN A 552 -55.11 -4.12 -6.16
CA GLN A 552 -54.70 -5.52 -6.14
C GLN A 552 -55.29 -6.28 -4.94
N LYS A 553 -55.47 -5.63 -3.78
CA LYS A 553 -56.24 -6.19 -2.66
C LYS A 553 -57.73 -6.33 -2.98
N SER A 554 -58.36 -5.34 -3.62
CA SER A 554 -59.77 -5.45 -4.04
C SER A 554 -59.99 -6.53 -5.10
N LEU A 555 -59.05 -6.69 -6.04
CA LEU A 555 -59.05 -7.76 -7.03
C LEU A 555 -58.85 -9.13 -6.37
N GLY A 556 -57.93 -9.25 -5.41
CA GLY A 556 -57.74 -10.47 -4.61
C GLY A 556 -58.99 -10.86 -3.80
N THR A 557 -59.72 -9.88 -3.23
CA THR A 557 -61.00 -10.16 -2.56
C THR A 557 -62.14 -10.50 -3.51
N ALA A 558 -62.16 -9.95 -4.74
CA ALA A 558 -63.14 -10.31 -5.76
C ALA A 558 -62.88 -11.71 -6.36
N ALA A 559 -61.62 -12.14 -6.45
CA ALA A 559 -61.26 -13.50 -6.82
C ALA A 559 -61.60 -14.51 -5.69
N GLY A 560 -61.37 -14.12 -4.43
CA GLY A 560 -61.68 -14.95 -3.26
C GLY A 560 -63.18 -15.22 -3.04
N THR A 561 -64.07 -14.34 -3.51
CA THR A 561 -65.53 -14.52 -3.37
C THR A 561 -66.18 -15.38 -4.46
N LEU A 562 -65.43 -15.82 -5.47
CA LEU A 562 -65.91 -16.70 -6.55
C LEU A 562 -65.47 -18.17 -6.40
N ALA A 563 -64.60 -18.47 -5.43
CA ALA A 563 -63.83 -19.72 -5.41
C ALA A 563 -64.18 -20.73 -4.29
N SER A 564 -65.22 -20.50 -3.49
CA SER A 564 -65.63 -21.46 -2.45
C SER A 564 -67.10 -21.39 -2.04
N THR A 565 -67.82 -22.46 -2.37
CA THR A 565 -69.04 -22.88 -1.67
C THR A 565 -68.91 -24.36 -1.39
N ASP A 566 -68.92 -24.73 -0.10
CA ASP A 566 -69.00 -26.09 0.44
C ASP A 566 -67.82 -27.07 0.14
N LEU A 567 -67.36 -27.95 1.04
CA LEU A 567 -67.92 -28.44 2.32
C LEU A 567 -66.81 -28.82 3.34
N LYS A 568 -67.09 -28.60 4.64
CA LYS A 568 -66.70 -29.42 5.82
C LYS A 568 -65.23 -29.71 6.23
N THR A 569 -64.87 -29.25 7.44
CA THR A 569 -64.34 -30.00 8.63
C THR A 569 -63.10 -30.92 8.50
N VAL A 570 -62.17 -31.05 9.47
CA VAL A 570 -62.04 -30.53 10.85
C VAL A 570 -60.59 -30.66 11.36
N GLY A 571 -60.16 -29.70 12.21
CA GLY A 571 -59.22 -29.92 13.33
C GLY A 571 -57.71 -29.95 13.06
N THR A 572 -56.85 -29.69 14.05
CA THR A 572 -57.10 -29.16 15.42
C THR A 572 -55.76 -28.73 16.07
N ASN A 573 -55.73 -27.55 16.72
CA ASN A 573 -54.89 -27.16 17.88
C ASN A 573 -53.34 -27.21 17.72
N ALA A 574 -52.50 -26.46 18.42
CA ALA A 574 -52.56 -25.48 19.53
C ALA A 574 -51.17 -24.74 19.56
N SER A 575 -50.82 -23.70 20.33
CA SER A 575 -51.47 -22.67 21.18
C SER A 575 -50.34 -21.75 21.73
N SER A 576 -50.52 -20.56 22.33
CA SER A 576 -51.55 -19.50 22.22
C SER A 576 -51.15 -18.32 23.15
N VAL A 577 -51.09 -17.06 22.70
CA VAL A 577 -50.93 -15.89 23.60
C VAL A 577 -51.98 -14.80 23.32
N THR A 578 -53.00 -14.80 24.17
CA THR A 578 -53.94 -13.72 24.60
C THR A 578 -54.37 -12.58 23.66
N VAL A 579 -55.69 -12.56 23.41
CA VAL A 579 -56.57 -11.36 23.31
C VAL A 579 -57.62 -11.50 24.45
N PRO A 580 -58.39 -10.46 24.89
CA PRO A 580 -59.54 -9.96 24.11
C PRO A 580 -59.82 -8.43 24.22
N GLY A 581 -60.19 -7.77 23.12
CA GLY A 581 -61.58 -7.28 22.95
C GLY A 581 -61.65 -5.75 23.08
N THR A 582 -62.51 -4.98 22.39
CA THR A 582 -63.73 -5.28 21.62
C THR A 582 -63.91 -4.27 20.46
N PRO A 583 -64.74 -4.57 19.44
CA PRO A 583 -64.95 -3.67 18.31
C PRO A 583 -65.99 -2.59 18.62
N ARG A 584 -65.74 -1.32 18.26
CA ARG A 584 -66.78 -0.29 18.20
C ARG A 584 -66.67 0.60 16.96
N ARG A 585 -67.88 0.89 16.47
CA ARG A 585 -68.34 1.79 15.41
C ARG A 585 -67.39 2.95 15.07
N THR A 586 -67.39 3.31 13.78
CA THR A 586 -67.00 4.61 13.25
C THR A 586 -67.53 5.74 14.13
N ASP A 587 -66.63 6.38 14.87
CA ASP A 587 -66.98 7.48 15.74
C ASP A 587 -67.02 8.78 14.91
N VAL A 588 -68.15 9.48 14.97
CA VAL A 588 -68.32 10.79 14.33
C VAL A 588 -67.33 11.79 14.93
N GLY A 589 -66.87 11.57 16.17
CA GLY A 589 -65.78 12.31 16.80
C GLY A 589 -64.43 12.19 16.07
N THR A 590 -64.10 11.07 15.42
CA THR A 590 -62.84 10.95 14.66
C THR A 590 -62.89 11.72 13.34
N VAL A 591 -64.05 11.71 12.66
CA VAL A 591 -64.25 12.50 11.44
C VAL A 591 -64.30 14.00 11.76
N ALA A 592 -64.90 14.37 12.90
CA ALA A 592 -64.87 15.75 13.40
C ALA A 592 -63.46 16.19 13.82
N ALA A 593 -62.67 15.35 14.50
CA ALA A 593 -61.30 15.67 14.88
C ALA A 593 -60.38 15.82 13.65
N ILE A 594 -60.53 14.97 12.63
CA ILE A 594 -59.82 15.11 11.35
C ILE A 594 -60.30 16.36 10.60
N GLY A 595 -61.61 16.65 10.61
CA GLY A 595 -62.19 17.85 9.99
C GLY A 595 -61.74 19.16 10.66
N VAL A 596 -61.62 19.20 11.99
CA VAL A 596 -61.13 20.36 12.74
C VAL A 596 -59.60 20.49 12.63
N ALA A 597 -58.85 19.39 12.51
CA ALA A 597 -57.40 19.43 12.25
C ALA A 597 -57.07 19.89 10.81
N LEU A 598 -57.80 19.44 9.79
CA LEU A 598 -57.66 20.00 8.44
C LEU A 598 -58.22 21.43 8.36
N GLY A 599 -59.30 21.72 9.08
CA GLY A 599 -59.92 23.04 9.17
C GLY A 599 -59.00 24.08 9.80
N SER A 600 -58.25 23.72 10.85
CA SER A 600 -57.29 24.64 11.50
C SER A 600 -56.06 24.89 10.62
N ILE A 601 -55.52 23.88 9.94
CA ILE A 601 -54.45 24.07 8.95
C ILE A 601 -54.93 24.96 7.80
N SER A 602 -56.16 24.75 7.32
CA SER A 602 -56.77 25.57 6.27
C SER A 602 -57.03 27.01 6.74
N ALA A 603 -57.51 27.21 7.97
CA ALA A 603 -57.74 28.53 8.55
C ALA A 603 -56.43 29.29 8.83
N VAL A 604 -55.36 28.59 9.23
CA VAL A 604 -54.02 29.17 9.36
C VAL A 604 -53.44 29.54 7.99
N LEU A 605 -53.58 28.68 6.98
CA LEU A 605 -53.18 29.00 5.60
C LEU A 605 -53.96 30.19 5.04
N VAL A 606 -55.28 30.23 5.22
CA VAL A 606 -56.14 31.35 4.80
C VAL A 606 -55.81 32.63 5.58
N GLY A 607 -55.49 32.53 6.88
CA GLY A 607 -55.04 33.66 7.70
C GLY A 607 -53.70 34.24 7.26
N ILE A 608 -52.73 33.37 6.95
CA ILE A 608 -51.43 33.74 6.37
C ILE A 608 -51.63 34.35 4.97
N PHE A 609 -52.49 33.77 4.14
CA PHE A 609 -52.78 34.28 2.80
C PHE A 609 -53.52 35.62 2.83
N GLY A 610 -54.47 35.81 3.75
CA GLY A 610 -55.13 37.09 4.01
C GLY A 610 -54.12 38.15 4.44
N LYS A 611 -53.25 37.83 5.41
CA LYS A 611 -52.16 38.73 5.83
C LYS A 611 -51.13 39.01 4.72
N PHE A 612 -50.96 38.11 3.76
CA PHE A 612 -50.12 38.32 2.58
C PHE A 612 -50.79 39.24 1.54
N VAL A 613 -52.11 39.18 1.40
CA VAL A 613 -52.89 40.11 0.54
C VAL A 613 -52.99 41.50 1.16
N ASP A 614 -53.10 41.60 2.50
CA ASP A 614 -53.09 42.87 3.26
C ASP A 614 -51.84 43.73 3.00
N LEU A 615 -50.73 43.16 2.49
CA LEU A 615 -49.48 43.89 2.26
C LEU A 615 -49.50 44.87 1.08
N GLY A 616 -50.47 44.76 0.17
CA GLY A 616 -50.65 45.68 -0.96
C GLY A 616 -49.36 45.96 -1.76
N VAL A 617 -48.86 47.19 -1.72
CA VAL A 617 -47.65 47.64 -2.45
C VAL A 617 -46.38 46.89 -2.02
N TRP A 618 -46.35 46.30 -0.82
CA TRP A 618 -45.20 45.54 -0.31
C TRP A 618 -45.14 44.08 -0.77
N ILE A 619 -46.15 43.58 -1.50
CA ILE A 619 -46.19 42.19 -2.00
C ILE A 619 -44.93 41.79 -2.80
N PRO A 620 -44.34 42.62 -3.70
CA PRO A 620 -43.09 42.29 -4.37
C PRO A 620 -41.91 42.09 -3.40
N LEU A 621 -41.83 42.91 -2.35
CA LEU A 621 -40.78 42.77 -1.33
C LEU A 621 -40.99 41.52 -0.47
N ALA A 622 -42.24 41.18 -0.14
CA ALA A 622 -42.57 39.94 0.55
C ALA A 622 -42.22 38.69 -0.27
N LEU A 623 -42.48 38.71 -1.58
CA LEU A 623 -42.07 37.64 -2.50
C LEU A 623 -40.55 37.49 -2.56
N ILE A 624 -39.80 38.61 -2.65
CA ILE A 624 -38.33 38.60 -2.59
C ILE A 624 -37.86 38.04 -1.24
N GLY A 625 -38.49 38.44 -0.13
CA GLY A 625 -38.21 37.93 1.22
C GLY A 625 -38.43 36.42 1.34
N ILE A 626 -39.51 35.88 0.77
CA ILE A 626 -39.80 34.44 0.75
C ILE A 626 -38.75 33.69 -0.09
N VAL A 627 -38.41 34.19 -1.29
CA VAL A 627 -37.37 33.60 -2.14
C VAL A 627 -36.02 33.60 -1.42
N LEU A 628 -35.65 34.68 -0.74
CA LEU A 628 -34.43 34.77 0.06
C LEU A 628 -34.46 33.86 1.30
N ALA A 629 -35.60 33.70 1.97
CA ALA A 629 -35.73 32.80 3.12
C ALA A 629 -35.56 31.32 2.71
N ILE A 630 -36.07 30.93 1.54
CA ILE A 630 -35.97 29.55 1.02
C ILE A 630 -34.57 29.29 0.44
N SER A 631 -34.07 30.17 -0.43
CA SER A 631 -32.83 29.95 -1.19
C SER A 631 -31.57 30.46 -0.49
N GLY A 632 -31.68 31.53 0.29
CA GLY A 632 -30.55 32.23 0.94
C GLY A 632 -29.71 31.35 1.86
N PRO A 633 -30.29 30.53 2.77
CA PRO A 633 -29.52 29.59 3.59
C PRO A 633 -28.73 28.60 2.74
N SER A 634 -29.31 28.08 1.66
CA SER A 634 -28.66 27.14 0.74
C SER A 634 -27.53 27.81 -0.06
N MET A 635 -27.74 29.03 -0.54
CA MET A 635 -26.71 29.85 -1.18
C MET A 635 -25.55 30.18 -0.24
N LEU A 636 -25.84 30.52 1.02
CA LEU A 636 -24.83 30.83 2.03
C LEU A 636 -23.97 29.60 2.38
N ILE A 637 -24.61 28.44 2.60
CA ILE A 637 -23.92 27.16 2.83
C ILE A 637 -23.08 26.79 1.61
N ALA A 638 -23.59 26.97 0.39
CA ALA A 638 -22.81 26.74 -0.81
C ALA A 638 -21.62 27.69 -0.92
N TRP A 639 -21.81 29.00 -0.72
CA TRP A 639 -20.72 29.99 -0.72
C TRP A 639 -19.63 29.66 0.31
N LEU A 640 -20.01 29.23 1.52
CA LEU A 640 -19.08 28.75 2.55
C LEU A 640 -18.33 27.49 2.09
N LYS A 641 -19.05 26.46 1.62
CA LYS A 641 -18.42 25.22 1.12
C LYS A 641 -17.47 25.48 -0.05
N LEU A 642 -17.86 26.31 -1.02
CA LEU A 642 -17.05 26.69 -2.18
C LEU A 642 -15.75 27.40 -1.80
N ARG A 643 -15.77 28.29 -0.80
CA ARG A 643 -14.56 28.96 -0.27
C ARG A 643 -13.70 28.06 0.63
N GLN A 644 -14.25 26.94 1.09
CA GLN A 644 -13.58 25.97 1.96
C GLN A 644 -13.22 24.66 1.25
N ARG A 645 -13.35 24.59 -0.08
CA ARG A 645 -12.84 23.46 -0.88
C ARG A 645 -11.34 23.30 -0.68
N SER A 646 -10.90 22.09 -0.36
CA SER A 646 -9.50 21.78 -0.08
C SER A 646 -9.06 20.49 -0.78
N LEU A 647 -7.88 20.52 -1.39
CA LEU A 647 -7.28 19.33 -2.01
C LEU A 647 -6.75 18.33 -0.96
N GLY A 648 -6.29 18.81 0.20
CA GLY A 648 -5.70 18.00 1.28
C GLY A 648 -6.42 16.67 1.55
N PRO A 649 -7.70 16.66 1.98
CA PRO A 649 -8.40 15.42 2.30
C PRO A 649 -8.64 14.46 1.12
N ILE A 650 -8.42 14.90 -0.13
CA ILE A 650 -8.43 14.02 -1.32
C ILE A 650 -7.08 13.30 -1.42
N LEU A 651 -5.96 14.01 -1.25
CA LEU A 651 -4.63 13.42 -1.36
C LEU A 651 -4.20 12.66 -0.10
N ASP A 652 -4.58 13.13 1.09
CA ASP A 652 -4.38 12.40 2.37
C ASP A 652 -5.05 11.01 2.32
N ALA A 653 -6.17 10.91 1.61
CA ALA A 653 -6.90 9.67 1.38
C ALA A 653 -6.22 8.75 0.33
N SER A 654 -5.35 9.32 -0.50
CA SER A 654 -4.50 8.64 -1.50
C SER A 654 -3.07 8.36 -1.01
N GLY A 655 -2.80 8.52 0.30
CA GLY A 655 -1.51 8.15 0.92
C GLY A 655 -0.51 9.28 1.11
N TRP A 656 -0.80 10.48 0.61
CA TRP A 656 -0.01 11.69 0.89
C TRP A 656 -0.16 12.14 2.35
N ALA A 657 0.69 13.06 2.79
CA ALA A 657 0.48 13.82 4.03
C ALA A 657 0.55 15.33 3.72
N ILE A 658 -0.61 15.96 3.53
CA ILE A 658 -0.69 17.37 3.11
C ILE A 658 -0.62 18.32 4.32
N ASN A 659 0.45 19.10 4.38
CA ASN A 659 0.75 20.04 5.45
C ASN A 659 0.20 21.44 5.16
N GLY A 660 -1.10 21.53 4.83
CA GLY A 660 -1.70 22.83 4.57
C GLY A 660 -3.15 22.82 4.13
N ARG A 661 -3.78 23.99 4.25
CA ARG A 661 -5.13 24.24 3.71
C ARG A 661 -5.05 24.56 2.22
N MET A 662 -4.66 23.57 1.42
CA MET A 662 -4.57 23.63 -0.05
C MET A 662 -5.93 23.99 -0.68
N ARG A 663 -6.24 25.27 -0.79
CA ARG A 663 -7.56 25.75 -1.20
C ARG A 663 -7.74 25.74 -2.71
N VAL A 664 -8.84 25.14 -3.16
CA VAL A 664 -9.31 25.23 -4.55
C VAL A 664 -10.30 26.40 -4.65
N ASN A 665 -9.80 27.57 -5.04
CA ASN A 665 -10.66 28.75 -5.22
C ASN A 665 -11.61 28.57 -6.42
N THR A 666 -12.60 29.45 -6.57
CA THR A 666 -13.64 29.31 -7.62
C THR A 666 -13.11 29.49 -9.05
N ARG A 667 -12.00 30.21 -9.27
CA ARG A 667 -11.38 30.34 -10.59
C ARG A 667 -10.63 29.07 -10.98
N LEU A 668 -9.83 28.51 -10.06
CA LEU A 668 -9.14 27.25 -10.23
C LEU A 668 -10.13 26.09 -10.36
N GLY A 669 -11.19 26.05 -9.54
CA GLY A 669 -12.31 25.11 -9.74
C GLY A 669 -12.99 25.27 -11.11
N GLY A 670 -13.13 26.50 -11.61
CA GLY A 670 -13.65 26.73 -12.96
C GLY A 670 -12.74 26.25 -14.10
N SER A 671 -11.45 25.98 -13.85
CA SER A 671 -10.52 25.40 -14.83
C SER A 671 -10.32 23.88 -14.67
N LEU A 672 -10.52 23.33 -13.47
CA LEU A 672 -10.42 21.89 -13.17
C LEU A 672 -11.62 21.06 -13.66
N SER A 673 -12.75 21.69 -13.96
CA SER A 673 -13.86 21.06 -14.67
C SER A 673 -14.44 22.02 -15.71
N GLN A 674 -14.47 21.60 -16.97
CA GLN A 674 -14.96 22.44 -18.08
C GLN A 674 -16.26 21.86 -18.64
N VAL A 675 -17.25 22.72 -18.90
CA VAL A 675 -18.52 22.33 -19.53
C VAL A 675 -18.42 22.58 -21.03
N ALA A 676 -18.93 21.66 -21.84
CA ALA A 676 -18.98 21.77 -23.30
C ALA A 676 -19.62 23.11 -23.73
N LYS A 677 -18.91 23.84 -24.59
CA LYS A 677 -19.39 25.07 -25.23
C LYS A 677 -19.38 24.87 -26.73
N VAL A 678 -20.52 25.14 -27.37
CA VAL A 678 -20.59 25.26 -28.83
C VAL A 678 -19.67 26.42 -29.25
N PRO A 679 -18.74 26.23 -30.20
CA PRO A 679 -17.84 27.29 -30.67
C PRO A 679 -18.57 28.54 -31.13
N ALA A 680 -17.99 29.72 -30.92
CA ALA A 680 -18.63 31.00 -31.23
C ALA A 680 -18.89 31.22 -32.74
N ASN A 681 -18.13 30.53 -33.60
CA ASN A 681 -18.27 30.52 -35.06
C ASN A 681 -19.22 29.41 -35.58
N ALA A 682 -19.75 28.54 -34.72
CA ALA A 682 -20.63 27.45 -35.16
C ALA A 682 -22.04 27.97 -35.46
N ARG A 683 -22.52 27.73 -36.69
CA ARG A 683 -23.90 28.00 -37.08
C ARG A 683 -24.83 26.97 -36.42
N ARG A 684 -25.66 27.43 -35.48
CA ARG A 684 -26.72 26.59 -34.89
C ARG A 684 -27.92 26.56 -35.83
N MET A 685 -28.26 25.39 -36.35
CA MET A 685 -29.58 25.17 -36.95
C MET A 685 -30.59 25.09 -35.81
N LEU A 686 -31.61 25.94 -35.86
CA LEU A 686 -32.64 26.07 -34.81
C LEU A 686 -33.91 25.27 -35.11
N ASP A 687 -34.00 24.68 -36.30
CA ASP A 687 -35.02 23.70 -36.65
C ASP A 687 -34.67 22.36 -36.00
N ASP A 688 -35.40 22.03 -34.94
CA ASP A 688 -35.37 20.74 -34.27
C ASP A 688 -36.64 19.96 -34.66
N PRO A 689 -36.55 18.93 -35.52
CA PRO A 689 -37.70 18.17 -35.99
C PRO A 689 -38.35 17.30 -34.90
N PHE A 690 -37.73 17.18 -33.72
CA PHE A 690 -38.25 16.45 -32.56
C PHE A 690 -38.54 17.37 -31.36
N ALA A 691 -38.56 18.69 -31.55
CA ALA A 691 -38.92 19.62 -30.51
C ALA A 691 -40.35 19.32 -29.99
N GLU A 692 -40.45 18.85 -28.75
CA GLU A 692 -41.73 18.75 -28.06
C GLU A 692 -42.42 20.12 -28.12
N SER A 693 -43.73 20.12 -28.42
CA SER A 693 -44.53 21.34 -28.39
C SER A 693 -44.60 21.84 -26.94
N LYS A 694 -43.66 22.73 -26.60
CA LYS A 694 -43.54 23.36 -25.28
C LYS A 694 -44.93 23.67 -24.77
N SER A 695 -45.28 23.19 -23.58
CA SER A 695 -46.54 23.56 -22.94
C SER A 695 -46.65 25.08 -23.04
N PRO A 696 -47.66 25.61 -23.76
CA PRO A 696 -47.45 26.85 -24.48
C PRO A 696 -47.13 27.95 -23.49
N VAL A 697 -46.05 28.69 -23.72
CA VAL A 697 -45.64 29.82 -22.86
C VAL A 697 -46.81 30.80 -22.71
N TRP A 698 -47.70 30.84 -23.71
CA TRP A 698 -49.01 31.49 -23.74
C TRP A 698 -50.00 31.08 -22.63
N VAL A 699 -49.91 29.88 -22.04
CA VAL A 699 -50.70 29.48 -20.87
C VAL A 699 -50.10 30.09 -19.60
N GLY A 700 -48.77 30.06 -19.43
CA GLY A 700 -48.12 30.76 -18.32
C GLY A 700 -48.29 32.29 -18.40
N LEU A 701 -48.12 32.84 -19.60
CA LEU A 701 -48.35 34.25 -19.91
C LEU A 701 -49.84 34.59 -19.83
N GLY A 702 -50.74 33.69 -20.23
CA GLY A 702 -52.19 33.85 -20.15
C GLY A 702 -52.69 33.85 -18.70
N VAL A 703 -52.13 33.01 -17.84
CA VAL A 703 -52.37 33.05 -16.39
C VAL A 703 -51.82 34.36 -15.79
N LEU A 704 -50.60 34.78 -16.18
CA LEU A 704 -50.04 36.06 -15.74
C LEU A 704 -50.91 37.26 -16.16
N VAL A 705 -51.35 37.28 -17.42
CA VAL A 705 -52.24 38.32 -17.96
C VAL A 705 -53.62 38.26 -17.30
N ALA A 706 -54.19 37.08 -17.06
CA ALA A 706 -55.45 36.93 -16.33
C ALA A 706 -55.34 37.46 -14.90
N VAL A 707 -54.24 37.17 -14.18
CA VAL A 707 -53.98 37.72 -12.84
C VAL A 707 -53.82 39.24 -12.88
N LEU A 708 -53.10 39.80 -13.87
CA LEU A 708 -52.95 41.24 -14.05
C LEU A 708 -54.29 41.92 -14.40
N VAL A 709 -55.12 41.31 -15.25
CA VAL A 709 -56.45 41.80 -15.61
C VAL A 709 -57.40 41.74 -14.43
N VAL A 710 -57.43 40.65 -13.65
CA VAL A 710 -58.23 40.54 -12.42
C VAL A 710 -57.76 41.56 -11.39
N GLY A 711 -56.45 41.76 -11.21
CA GLY A 711 -55.90 42.82 -10.35
C GLY A 711 -56.29 44.22 -10.80
N PHE A 712 -56.22 44.51 -12.11
CA PHE A 712 -56.63 45.79 -12.68
C PHE A 712 -58.14 46.03 -12.57
N VAL A 713 -58.96 44.99 -12.76
CA VAL A 713 -60.42 45.06 -12.57
C VAL A 713 -60.77 45.26 -11.10
N ALA A 714 -60.12 44.55 -10.16
CA ALA A 714 -60.33 44.76 -8.72
C ALA A 714 -59.93 46.17 -8.25
N TRP A 715 -58.85 46.73 -8.82
CA TRP A 715 -58.42 48.10 -8.60
C TRP A 715 -59.44 49.12 -9.17
N ARG A 716 -59.83 48.96 -10.45
CA ARG A 716 -60.79 49.86 -11.12
C ARG A 716 -62.22 49.76 -10.59
N ALA A 717 -62.61 48.62 -10.01
CA ALA A 717 -63.91 48.42 -9.38
C ALA A 717 -63.97 48.93 -7.92
N HIS A 718 -62.92 49.59 -7.42
CA HIS A 718 -62.83 50.12 -6.06
C HIS A 718 -63.06 49.04 -4.96
N TRP A 719 -62.81 47.76 -5.27
CA TRP A 719 -62.98 46.68 -4.28
C TRP A 719 -61.98 46.80 -3.11
N LEU A 720 -60.84 47.46 -3.35
CA LEU A 720 -59.82 47.78 -2.35
C LEU A 720 -60.17 49.02 -1.50
N ASP A 721 -61.05 49.91 -1.95
CA ASP A 721 -61.38 51.16 -1.22
C ASP A 721 -62.15 50.91 0.07
N ARG A 722 -62.75 49.72 0.24
CA ARG A 722 -63.32 49.31 1.54
C ARG A 722 -62.26 49.17 2.64
N TRP A 723 -60.99 48.97 2.29
CA TRP A 723 -59.90 48.64 3.23
C TRP A 723 -58.81 49.73 3.32
N VAL A 724 -59.00 50.91 2.70
CA VAL A 724 -58.09 52.05 2.81
C VAL A 724 -58.70 53.13 3.72
N PRO A 725 -58.08 53.48 4.87
CA PRO A 725 -58.55 54.59 5.70
C PRO A 725 -58.36 55.94 5.01
N GLN A 726 -59.42 56.73 4.90
CA GLN A 726 -59.37 58.10 4.39
C GLN A 726 -58.63 59.02 5.37
N VAL A 727 -57.46 59.55 4.97
CA VAL A 727 -56.74 60.57 5.74
C VAL A 727 -57.34 61.94 5.43
N THR A 728 -58.09 62.50 6.38
CA THR A 728 -58.62 63.87 6.28
C THR A 728 -57.53 64.90 6.49
N VAL A 729 -57.17 65.65 5.45
CA VAL A 729 -56.30 66.83 5.53
C VAL A 729 -57.16 68.05 5.83
N THR A 730 -56.87 68.75 6.93
CA THR A 730 -57.48 70.06 7.26
C THR A 730 -56.88 71.18 6.41
N PRO A 731 -57.69 72.15 5.92
CA PRO A 731 -57.19 73.29 5.15
C PRO A 731 -56.51 74.34 6.07
N PRO A 732 -55.45 75.03 5.60
CA PRO A 732 -54.78 76.07 6.38
C PRO A 732 -55.56 77.40 6.39
N VAL A 733 -55.39 78.14 7.49
CA VAL A 733 -55.97 79.48 7.74
C VAL A 733 -55.25 80.55 6.92
N ALA A 734 -55.98 81.62 6.54
CA ALA A 734 -55.50 82.69 5.65
C ALA A 734 -55.07 83.99 6.38
N ALA A 735 -54.54 84.94 5.58
CA ALA A 735 -54.21 86.34 5.88
C ALA A 735 -52.80 86.60 6.49
N PRO A 736 -52.17 87.78 6.26
CA PRO A 736 -52.75 89.04 5.75
C PRO A 736 -52.10 89.62 4.47
N ALA A 737 -52.62 90.78 4.04
CA ALA A 737 -52.26 91.48 2.82
C ALA A 737 -51.48 92.78 3.05
N ALA A 738 -50.49 93.03 2.17
CA ALA A 738 -49.93 94.33 1.77
C ALA A 738 -48.96 94.04 0.60
N GLY A 739 -48.79 94.85 -0.44
CA GLY A 739 -49.49 96.05 -0.90
C GLY A 739 -48.90 96.41 -2.27
N ALA A 740 -49.69 97.00 -3.18
CA ALA A 740 -49.20 97.43 -4.49
C ALA A 740 -49.02 98.95 -4.52
N SER A 741 -47.82 99.42 -4.87
CA SER A 741 -47.53 100.82 -5.16
C SER A 741 -47.27 101.00 -6.65
N ASP A 742 -47.76 102.11 -7.20
CA ASP A 742 -47.57 102.51 -8.58
C ASP A 742 -46.09 102.78 -8.98
N ALA A 743 -45.92 102.94 -10.30
CA ALA A 743 -44.89 103.71 -10.99
C ALA A 743 -43.56 103.03 -11.42
N THR A 744 -43.58 102.54 -12.68
CA THR A 744 -42.66 102.90 -13.80
C THR A 744 -41.11 102.75 -13.65
N PRO A 745 -40.29 102.77 -14.73
CA PRO A 745 -39.41 101.62 -14.98
C PRO A 745 -37.92 101.95 -15.25
N ALA A 746 -37.16 100.90 -15.60
CA ALA A 746 -36.04 100.84 -16.55
C ALA A 746 -34.62 100.47 -16.03
N ALA A 747 -33.88 99.87 -16.96
CA ALA A 747 -32.42 99.80 -17.13
C ALA A 747 -31.59 98.63 -16.51
N SER A 748 -30.81 98.00 -17.42
CA SER A 748 -29.48 97.34 -17.28
C SER A 748 -29.22 96.32 -16.15
N VAL A 749 -28.95 95.03 -16.42
CA VAL A 749 -27.76 94.42 -17.07
C VAL A 749 -26.52 94.30 -16.15
N ALA A 750 -25.90 93.11 -16.19
CA ALA A 750 -24.57 92.69 -15.66
C ALA A 750 -24.49 92.02 -14.26
N SER A 751 -24.39 90.68 -14.29
CA SER A 751 -23.33 89.79 -13.74
C SER A 751 -22.15 90.38 -12.92
N PRO A 752 -21.36 89.54 -12.20
CA PRO A 752 -21.72 88.34 -11.41
C PRO A 752 -20.92 88.21 -10.07
N ALA A 753 -21.16 87.10 -9.36
CA ALA A 753 -20.24 86.40 -8.46
C ALA A 753 -19.73 87.08 -7.16
N ARG A 754 -20.07 86.46 -6.02
CA ARG A 754 -19.11 85.54 -5.35
C ARG A 754 -19.82 84.47 -4.53
#